data_AF-A0A971NVD0-F1
#
_entry.id   AF-A0A971NVD0-F1
#
_cell.length_a   1.000
_cell.length_b   1.000
_cell.length_c   1.000
_cell.angle_alpha   90.00
_cell.angle_beta   90.00
_cell.angle_gamma   90.00
#
_symmetry.space_group_name_H-M   'P 1'
#
loop_
_entity.id
_entity.type
_entity.pdbx_description
1 polymer ?
#
loop_
_entity_poly.entity_id
_entity_poly.type
_entity_poly.pdbx_seq_one_letter_code
_entity_poly.pdbx_strand_id
1 'polypeptide(L)'
;MKKLHAYLLLFLLAAIIGCIMAVAGARAAASPLYIDSEEDFLNMSADGVYYLSQNITLTSSWDGGEFFGTFDGGGHTVTLEGVPMFILFSGKLQNIRIEGSVGAECAQYPDSAGTVACRILGGAEFYNVDSYADIHAAGSAGGIAGSAGVSEGTDTNINFYNCVFEGNIHAGGDGCAGGMVGMVDEWVTAIFSGCVNKGQISGGSDSGGICGGAFGAEFRAEGCLNTGTITSSGSCAGGIIGQAKVGSSAFFDCENHGGISAGTQAGGIIGYAMIAGAVCEISHCYNDARVESETRYAGGIAGYLNNTSGGVTINCAGNSGDIAAYYSAAGIVGYGPTSAQFMQIEYCFSNGNITAGTYVSGFSALCSTQVQVSNCYASGSLTATGTTNPTCAVLRNSKKGANTTTENVLFPEGYADCLCYTSEAIPFGDSFFFSHDQLVSGELAFLLNKAAGSNVFRQNLDTENPDQFPTTNKAHKIVYSNGCSEDGKLHYGNRELRIQMLPGASVKINTTSGIRFTSLVLGGDIEYAESLSDPETKPSYGTLIVPTDYLATCGIEKFDINSLHQAGFEQYDFDDPSKNTTPTDLYYVNMPAERGIVLTPDGNACINAALVNLPPPAYRRRLSAVSYIKYTSGGVDYYVFSQYSPDENSRSIEEVAYRALSDISPTENRDEGYMHPLPGGGYSRYTREAREILDGFLTTYRVSITNDAEYLVEVIDGSIREAKYGSRFCFTVDGTGQGEPVVIVNDEHIQKDISGKYTVTVFCDIDIVICPPQTKKPEDKSFRP
;
A
#
# COMPACT_ATOMS: atom_id res chain seq x y z
N MET A 1 9.84 -12.91 0.86
CA MET A 1 11.28 -13.04 0.54
C MET A 1 11.67 -14.33 -0.19
N LYS A 2 11.25 -15.53 0.24
CA LYS A 2 11.56 -16.79 -0.50
C LYS A 2 10.90 -16.90 -1.89
N LYS A 3 9.72 -16.30 -2.10
CA LYS A 3 9.06 -16.29 -3.41
C LYS A 3 9.67 -15.31 -4.41
N LEU A 4 10.11 -14.12 -3.98
CA LEU A 4 10.74 -13.12 -4.86
C LEU A 4 12.12 -13.57 -5.35
N HIS A 5 12.92 -14.21 -4.48
CA HIS A 5 14.15 -14.89 -4.89
C HIS A 5 13.87 -16.09 -5.81
N ALA A 6 12.77 -16.83 -5.60
CA ALA A 6 12.38 -17.91 -6.49
C ALA A 6 11.89 -17.42 -7.86
N TYR A 7 11.22 -16.26 -7.94
CA TYR A 7 10.80 -15.66 -9.20
C TYR A 7 11.97 -15.00 -9.94
N LEU A 8 12.90 -14.33 -9.25
CA LEU A 8 14.12 -13.79 -9.85
C LEU A 8 15.02 -14.93 -10.37
N LEU A 9 15.17 -16.04 -9.61
CA LEU A 9 15.84 -17.24 -10.10
C LEU A 9 15.07 -17.94 -11.22
N LEU A 10 13.73 -17.98 -11.21
CA LEU A 10 12.95 -18.54 -12.33
C LEU A 10 13.03 -17.66 -13.58
N PHE A 11 13.11 -16.34 -13.44
CA PHE A 11 13.26 -15.41 -14.57
C PHE A 11 14.67 -15.48 -15.15
N LEU A 12 15.69 -15.59 -14.30
CA LEU A 12 17.07 -15.88 -14.71
C LEU A 12 17.17 -17.28 -15.36
N LEU A 13 16.54 -18.31 -14.80
CA LEU A 13 16.51 -19.65 -15.43
C LEU A 13 15.72 -19.64 -16.73
N ALA A 14 14.60 -18.92 -16.83
CA ALA A 14 13.80 -18.82 -18.04
C ALA A 14 14.49 -17.98 -19.13
N ALA A 15 15.28 -16.96 -18.75
CA ALA A 15 16.14 -16.21 -19.66
C ALA A 15 17.33 -17.07 -20.15
N ILE A 16 17.92 -17.89 -19.28
CA ILE A 16 18.97 -18.86 -19.63
C ILE A 16 18.40 -19.98 -20.53
N ILE A 17 17.23 -20.54 -20.21
CA ILE A 17 16.56 -21.59 -21.01
C ILE A 17 16.00 -21.01 -22.32
N GLY A 18 15.54 -19.77 -22.33
CA GLY A 18 15.14 -19.01 -23.51
C GLY A 18 16.33 -18.72 -24.45
N CYS A 19 17.49 -18.39 -23.88
CA CYS A 19 18.75 -18.28 -24.64
C CYS A 19 19.21 -19.64 -25.20
N ILE A 20 18.96 -20.75 -24.51
CA ILE A 20 19.30 -22.10 -25.01
C ILE A 20 18.32 -22.57 -26.11
N MET A 21 17.05 -22.14 -26.09
CA MET A 21 16.03 -22.55 -27.07
C MET A 21 15.98 -21.66 -28.32
N ALA A 22 16.47 -20.41 -28.26
CA ALA A 22 16.56 -19.52 -29.43
C ALA A 22 17.73 -19.88 -30.39
N VAL A 23 18.65 -20.77 -29.98
CA VAL A 23 19.73 -21.29 -30.82
C VAL A 23 19.25 -22.32 -31.85
N ALA A 24 17.99 -22.79 -31.76
CA ALA A 24 17.44 -23.79 -32.69
C ALA A 24 16.88 -23.23 -34.01
N GLY A 25 17.06 -21.93 -34.29
CA GLY A 25 16.60 -21.27 -35.52
C GLY A 25 17.70 -20.65 -36.39
N ALA A 26 18.98 -21.00 -36.17
CA ALA A 26 20.10 -20.35 -36.84
C ALA A 26 20.22 -20.79 -38.33
N ARG A 27 20.02 -19.83 -39.24
CA ARG A 27 20.79 -19.76 -40.50
C ARG A 27 22.27 -19.94 -40.15
N ALA A 28 22.97 -20.76 -40.94
CA ALA A 28 24.36 -21.19 -40.75
C ALA A 28 25.22 -20.17 -39.96
N ALA A 29 25.45 -20.44 -38.68
CA ALA A 29 26.28 -19.61 -37.81
C ALA A 29 27.74 -19.69 -38.28
N ALA A 30 28.33 -18.54 -38.58
CA ALA A 30 29.78 -18.41 -38.68
C ALA A 30 30.43 -18.89 -37.37
N SER A 31 31.67 -19.38 -37.43
CA SER A 31 32.41 -19.76 -36.22
C SER A 31 32.55 -18.55 -35.29
N PRO A 32 32.42 -18.71 -33.96
CA PRO A 32 32.58 -17.61 -33.02
C PRO A 32 33.97 -16.99 -33.17
N LEU A 33 34.01 -15.66 -33.31
CA LEU A 33 35.26 -14.90 -33.44
C LEU A 33 35.68 -14.48 -32.04
N TYR A 34 36.79 -15.04 -31.55
CA TYR A 34 37.33 -14.70 -30.25
C TYR A 34 38.35 -13.57 -30.36
N ILE A 35 38.31 -12.67 -29.38
CA ILE A 35 39.28 -11.60 -29.19
C ILE A 35 40.13 -11.98 -27.98
N ASP A 36 41.43 -12.11 -28.17
CA ASP A 36 42.37 -12.41 -27.10
C ASP A 36 43.46 -11.35 -26.92
N SER A 37 43.55 -10.39 -27.85
CA SER A 37 44.54 -9.32 -27.84
C SER A 37 43.99 -8.00 -28.39
N GLU A 38 44.73 -6.91 -28.18
CA GLU A 38 44.45 -5.62 -28.83
C GLU A 38 44.50 -5.74 -30.36
N GLU A 39 45.43 -6.52 -30.91
CA GLU A 39 45.55 -6.71 -32.36
C GLU A 39 44.30 -7.38 -32.95
N ASP A 40 43.73 -8.38 -32.26
CA ASP A 40 42.46 -8.99 -32.69
C ASP A 40 41.31 -7.97 -32.67
N PHE A 41 41.26 -7.15 -31.62
CA PHE A 41 40.23 -6.12 -31.45
C PHE A 41 40.30 -5.09 -32.59
N LEU A 42 41.51 -4.60 -32.92
CA LEU A 42 41.70 -3.62 -33.98
C LEU A 42 41.42 -4.18 -35.38
N ASN A 43 41.56 -5.50 -35.58
CA ASN A 43 41.30 -6.16 -36.86
C ASN A 43 39.84 -6.63 -37.05
N MET A 44 38.93 -6.30 -36.13
CA MET A 44 37.51 -6.63 -36.27
C MET A 44 36.89 -5.98 -37.51
N SER A 45 36.05 -6.74 -38.21
CA SER A 45 35.06 -6.21 -39.17
C SER A 45 33.88 -5.57 -38.44
N ALA A 46 33.33 -4.50 -39.03
CA ALA A 46 32.28 -3.65 -38.46
C ALA A 46 30.97 -4.37 -38.07
N ASP A 47 30.64 -5.48 -38.72
CA ASP A 47 29.36 -6.20 -38.62
C ASP A 47 29.47 -7.59 -37.95
N GLY A 48 30.65 -7.92 -37.42
CA GLY A 48 30.92 -9.24 -36.86
C GLY A 48 30.30 -9.51 -35.49
N VAL A 49 30.39 -10.76 -35.04
CA VAL A 49 29.98 -11.20 -33.69
C VAL A 49 31.22 -11.70 -32.96
N TYR A 50 31.63 -10.99 -31.92
CA TYR A 50 32.90 -11.19 -31.22
C TYR A 50 32.71 -11.50 -29.75
N TYR A 51 33.61 -12.32 -29.22
CA TYR A 51 33.65 -12.72 -27.82
C TYR A 51 35.04 -12.46 -27.25
N LEU A 52 35.11 -11.66 -26.18
CA LEU A 52 36.35 -11.49 -25.44
C LEU A 52 36.65 -12.79 -24.67
N SER A 53 37.88 -13.30 -24.78
CA SER A 53 38.29 -14.59 -24.19
C SER A 53 39.26 -14.45 -23.01
N GLN A 54 39.80 -13.25 -22.82
CA GLN A 54 40.64 -12.87 -21.68
C GLN A 54 40.61 -11.34 -21.52
N ASN A 55 41.16 -10.84 -20.41
CA ASN A 55 41.31 -9.40 -20.23
C ASN A 55 42.32 -8.84 -21.25
N ILE A 56 42.05 -7.67 -21.80
CA ILE A 56 42.93 -6.97 -22.76
C ILE A 56 43.13 -5.51 -22.35
N THR A 57 44.20 -4.90 -22.84
CA THR A 57 44.46 -3.45 -22.72
C THR A 57 44.38 -2.83 -24.11
N LEU A 58 43.71 -1.69 -24.24
CA LEU A 58 43.65 -0.90 -25.47
C LEU A 58 44.44 0.40 -25.30
N THR A 59 45.44 0.55 -26.15
CA THR A 59 46.24 1.77 -26.35
C THR A 59 45.77 2.54 -27.59
N SER A 60 45.01 1.90 -28.48
CA SER A 60 44.38 2.52 -29.65
C SER A 60 42.88 2.16 -29.76
N SER A 61 42.06 3.09 -30.25
CA SER A 61 40.65 2.83 -30.57
C SER A 61 40.50 2.01 -31.85
N TRP A 62 39.43 1.23 -31.96
CA TRP A 62 39.02 0.67 -33.24
C TRP A 62 38.53 1.80 -34.17
N ASP A 63 39.16 1.94 -35.33
CA ASP A 63 38.95 3.04 -36.28
C ASP A 63 38.31 2.60 -37.61
N GLY A 64 37.79 1.37 -37.69
CA GLY A 64 37.18 0.78 -38.89
C GLY A 64 35.85 1.40 -39.36
N GLY A 65 35.52 2.61 -38.89
CA GLY A 65 34.28 3.33 -39.19
C GLY A 65 33.26 3.22 -38.07
N GLU A 66 32.04 2.79 -38.41
CA GLU A 66 30.95 2.53 -37.48
C GLU A 66 30.90 1.04 -37.14
N PHE A 67 31.01 0.69 -35.85
CA PHE A 67 30.81 -0.69 -35.42
C PHE A 67 29.32 -0.93 -35.14
N PHE A 68 28.69 -1.81 -35.92
CA PHE A 68 27.27 -2.19 -35.83
C PHE A 68 27.07 -3.70 -35.60
N GLY A 69 28.16 -4.41 -35.28
CA GLY A 69 28.17 -5.82 -34.90
C GLY A 69 27.81 -6.07 -33.44
N THR A 70 28.14 -7.26 -32.94
CA THR A 70 27.98 -7.64 -31.53
C THR A 70 29.34 -7.89 -30.89
N PHE A 71 29.57 -7.29 -29.72
CA PHE A 71 30.74 -7.53 -28.88
C PHE A 71 30.30 -7.99 -27.49
N ASP A 72 30.62 -9.23 -27.14
CA ASP A 72 30.34 -9.79 -25.81
C ASP A 72 31.65 -9.90 -25.02
N GLY A 73 31.72 -9.17 -23.91
CA GLY A 73 32.89 -9.18 -23.03
C GLY A 73 33.06 -10.49 -22.25
N GLY A 74 32.04 -11.35 -22.18
CA GLY A 74 32.14 -12.63 -21.46
C GLY A 74 32.45 -12.50 -19.96
N GLY A 75 32.27 -11.32 -19.37
CA GLY A 75 32.67 -10.98 -18.00
C GLY A 75 34.14 -10.56 -17.85
N HIS A 76 34.90 -10.49 -18.94
CA HIS A 76 36.28 -10.03 -18.95
C HIS A 76 36.39 -8.50 -18.91
N THR A 77 37.61 -8.02 -18.65
CA THR A 77 37.93 -6.60 -18.51
C THR A 77 38.67 -6.07 -19.73
N VAL A 78 38.26 -4.90 -20.21
CA VAL A 78 39.04 -4.06 -21.13
C VAL A 78 39.60 -2.86 -20.37
N THR A 79 40.92 -2.73 -20.35
CA THR A 79 41.59 -1.56 -19.74
C THR A 79 41.95 -0.54 -20.81
N LEU A 80 41.53 0.71 -20.63
CA LEU A 80 41.73 1.81 -21.56
C LEU A 80 42.91 2.70 -21.15
N GLU A 81 43.87 2.90 -22.05
CA GLU A 81 45.01 3.81 -21.86
C GLU A 81 44.82 5.11 -22.65
N GLY A 82 43.84 5.92 -22.22
CA GLY A 82 43.60 7.27 -22.76
C GLY A 82 42.62 7.34 -23.92
N VAL A 83 42.21 6.20 -24.47
CA VAL A 83 41.39 6.09 -25.69
C VAL A 83 40.07 5.33 -25.44
N PRO A 84 38.99 5.63 -26.17
CA PRO A 84 37.77 4.81 -26.15
C PRO A 84 37.96 3.48 -26.89
N MET A 85 37.07 2.51 -26.66
CA MET A 85 37.05 1.26 -27.44
C MET A 85 36.81 1.51 -28.93
N PHE A 86 35.83 2.35 -29.26
CA PHE A 86 35.38 2.65 -30.63
C PHE A 86 35.31 4.16 -30.87
N ILE A 87 35.38 4.58 -32.13
CA ILE A 87 35.08 5.97 -32.51
C ILE A 87 33.56 6.17 -32.63
N LEU A 88 32.91 5.31 -33.43
CA LEU A 88 31.47 5.29 -33.72
C LEU A 88 30.89 3.91 -33.44
N PHE A 89 29.75 3.86 -32.76
CA PHE A 89 29.12 2.60 -32.35
C PHE A 89 27.59 2.63 -32.47
N SER A 90 27.02 1.64 -33.14
CA SER A 90 25.56 1.40 -33.24
C SER A 90 25.21 -0.07 -33.04
N GLY A 91 26.18 -0.87 -32.60
CA GLY A 91 26.04 -2.30 -32.40
C GLY A 91 25.52 -2.67 -31.02
N LYS A 92 25.77 -3.92 -30.63
CA LYS A 92 25.44 -4.48 -29.33
C LYS A 92 26.69 -4.74 -28.50
N LEU A 93 26.76 -4.18 -27.29
CA LEU A 93 27.82 -4.44 -26.32
C LEU A 93 27.23 -5.07 -25.06
N GLN A 94 27.80 -6.16 -24.58
CA GLN A 94 27.29 -6.83 -23.38
C GLN A 94 28.35 -7.49 -22.50
N ASN A 95 28.01 -7.65 -21.22
CA ASN A 95 28.76 -8.43 -20.22
C ASN A 95 30.25 -8.08 -20.16
N ILE A 96 30.57 -6.81 -19.98
CA ILE A 96 31.94 -6.32 -20.01
C ILE A 96 32.21 -5.39 -18.85
N ARG A 97 33.43 -5.49 -18.31
CA ARG A 97 34.01 -4.51 -17.40
C ARG A 97 34.99 -3.63 -18.14
N ILE A 98 34.93 -2.32 -17.94
CA ILE A 98 35.84 -1.34 -18.55
C ILE A 98 36.54 -0.55 -17.44
N GLU A 99 37.86 -0.43 -17.51
CA GLU A 99 38.68 0.29 -16.53
C GLU A 99 39.69 1.21 -17.23
N GLY A 100 40.45 1.97 -16.45
CA GLY A 100 41.52 2.83 -16.96
C GLY A 100 41.08 4.30 -17.04
N SER A 101 41.42 4.98 -18.14
CA SER A 101 41.05 6.38 -18.32
C SER A 101 40.87 6.74 -19.78
N VAL A 102 40.05 7.76 -20.05
CA VAL A 102 39.89 8.39 -21.37
C VAL A 102 40.10 9.90 -21.20
N GLY A 103 41.07 10.48 -21.92
CA GLY A 103 41.49 11.89 -21.75
C GLY A 103 41.41 12.77 -23.00
N ALA A 104 40.85 12.21 -24.09
CA ALA A 104 40.68 12.74 -25.46
C ALA A 104 41.87 12.59 -26.44
N GLU A 105 41.66 11.84 -27.54
CA GLU A 105 42.38 11.93 -28.84
C GLU A 105 41.51 11.51 -30.07
N CYS A 106 40.17 11.52 -30.00
CA CYS A 106 39.36 11.21 -31.19
C CYS A 106 39.32 12.40 -32.15
N ALA A 107 40.09 12.34 -33.24
CA ALA A 107 40.17 13.41 -34.24
C ALA A 107 38.81 13.77 -34.88
N GLN A 108 37.88 12.82 -34.98
CA GLN A 108 36.56 13.03 -35.60
C GLN A 108 35.55 13.71 -34.65
N TYR A 109 35.71 13.53 -33.35
CA TYR A 109 34.85 14.07 -32.30
C TYR A 109 35.73 14.59 -31.15
N PRO A 110 36.51 15.66 -31.38
CA PRO A 110 37.62 16.07 -30.51
C PRO A 110 37.18 16.49 -29.11
N ASP A 111 35.91 16.88 -28.96
CA ASP A 111 35.35 17.38 -27.72
C ASP A 111 34.47 16.35 -27.00
N SER A 112 34.28 15.14 -27.55
CA SER A 112 33.40 14.11 -26.97
C SER A 112 34.16 12.87 -26.52
N ALA A 113 33.94 12.43 -25.28
CA ALA A 113 34.58 11.23 -24.74
C ALA A 113 33.62 10.31 -23.98
N GLY A 114 33.79 9.00 -24.18
CA GLY A 114 33.21 7.96 -23.34
C GLY A 114 34.02 6.68 -23.45
N THR A 115 33.83 5.72 -22.54
CA THR A 115 34.68 4.51 -22.53
C THR A 115 34.47 3.62 -23.74
N VAL A 116 33.23 3.47 -24.19
CA VAL A 116 32.91 2.64 -25.35
C VAL A 116 33.07 3.43 -26.63
N ALA A 117 32.51 4.64 -26.69
CA ALA A 117 32.58 5.44 -27.91
C ALA A 117 32.61 6.95 -27.67
N CYS A 118 33.24 7.67 -28.59
CA CYS A 118 33.05 9.11 -28.67
C CYS A 118 31.61 9.46 -29.06
N ARG A 119 31.04 8.71 -30.01
CA ARG A 119 29.66 8.86 -30.44
C ARG A 119 28.98 7.51 -30.66
N ILE A 120 27.78 7.37 -30.11
CA ILE A 120 26.88 6.27 -30.43
C ILE A 120 25.80 6.74 -31.42
N LEU A 121 25.27 5.81 -32.21
CA LEU A 121 24.16 6.07 -33.12
C LEU A 121 22.95 5.21 -32.77
N GLY A 122 21.78 5.60 -33.26
CA GLY A 122 20.56 4.81 -33.10
C GLY A 122 20.73 3.38 -33.62
N GLY A 123 20.24 2.41 -32.84
CA GLY A 123 20.53 0.99 -32.95
C GLY A 123 21.45 0.47 -31.84
N ALA A 124 22.19 1.35 -31.14
CA ALA A 124 23.11 0.94 -30.09
C ALA A 124 22.39 0.31 -28.89
N GLU A 125 22.87 -0.86 -28.47
CA GLU A 125 22.37 -1.57 -27.29
C GLU A 125 23.48 -1.94 -26.30
N PHE A 126 23.24 -1.67 -25.03
CA PHE A 126 24.18 -1.95 -23.94
C PHE A 126 23.51 -2.80 -22.86
N TYR A 127 24.09 -3.95 -22.54
CA TYR A 127 23.57 -4.87 -21.52
C TYR A 127 24.67 -5.27 -20.54
N ASN A 128 24.53 -4.92 -19.25
CA ASN A 128 25.52 -5.25 -18.22
C ASN A 128 26.92 -4.74 -18.58
N VAL A 129 27.02 -3.45 -18.89
CA VAL A 129 28.28 -2.76 -19.19
C VAL A 129 28.67 -1.95 -17.96
N ASP A 130 29.76 -2.36 -17.30
CA ASP A 130 30.24 -1.73 -16.09
C ASP A 130 31.54 -0.97 -16.36
N SER A 131 31.51 0.35 -16.21
CA SER A 131 32.65 1.24 -16.46
C SER A 131 33.15 1.88 -15.15
N TYR A 132 34.44 1.75 -14.90
CA TYR A 132 35.15 2.31 -13.74
C TYR A 132 36.24 3.30 -14.16
N ALA A 133 36.25 3.68 -15.44
CA ALA A 133 37.30 4.53 -15.98
C ALA A 133 37.06 6.00 -15.63
N ASP A 134 38.14 6.75 -15.43
CA ASP A 134 38.09 8.20 -15.35
C ASP A 134 38.02 8.83 -16.74
N ILE A 135 37.16 9.83 -16.91
CA ILE A 135 36.86 10.43 -18.22
C ILE A 135 37.04 11.94 -18.12
N HIS A 136 37.87 12.46 -19.02
CA HIS A 136 38.06 13.89 -19.22
C HIS A 136 37.80 14.22 -20.69
N ALA A 137 36.88 15.15 -20.94
CA ALA A 137 36.59 15.67 -22.27
C ALA A 137 36.63 17.20 -22.28
N ALA A 138 37.04 17.79 -23.40
CA ALA A 138 36.98 19.24 -23.59
C ALA A 138 35.54 19.76 -23.76
N GLY A 139 34.63 18.89 -24.24
CA GLY A 139 33.19 19.11 -24.33
C GLY A 139 32.42 17.98 -23.63
N SER A 140 31.45 17.36 -24.31
CA SER A 140 30.55 16.38 -23.68
C SER A 140 31.24 15.05 -23.30
N ALA A 141 30.97 14.57 -22.09
CA ALA A 141 31.54 13.33 -21.57
C ALA A 141 30.46 12.40 -21.04
N GLY A 142 30.58 11.10 -21.31
CA GLY A 142 29.74 10.13 -20.65
C GLY A 142 30.42 8.80 -20.34
N GLY A 143 29.96 8.13 -19.28
CA GLY A 143 30.59 6.91 -18.77
C GLY A 143 30.72 5.80 -19.82
N ILE A 144 29.79 5.75 -20.77
CA ILE A 144 29.80 4.85 -21.94
C ILE A 144 30.06 5.65 -23.23
N ALA A 145 29.35 6.76 -23.43
CA ALA A 145 29.45 7.55 -24.65
C ALA A 145 29.47 9.07 -24.40
N GLY A 146 30.31 9.79 -25.14
CA GLY A 146 30.35 11.26 -25.09
C GLY A 146 29.09 11.91 -25.67
N SER A 147 28.65 11.41 -26.83
CA SER A 147 27.41 11.86 -27.48
C SER A 147 26.63 10.71 -28.13
N ALA A 148 25.34 10.93 -28.41
CA ALA A 148 24.48 10.05 -29.17
C ALA A 148 23.75 10.81 -30.27
N GLY A 149 23.57 10.19 -31.44
CA GLY A 149 22.78 10.76 -32.53
C GLY A 149 22.16 9.72 -33.44
N VAL A 150 21.73 10.16 -34.62
CA VAL A 150 21.12 9.29 -35.64
C VAL A 150 21.81 9.47 -36.98
N SER A 151 21.79 8.41 -37.79
CA SER A 151 22.09 8.45 -39.21
C SER A 151 20.78 8.46 -40.00
N GLU A 152 20.78 9.03 -41.20
CA GLU A 152 19.58 9.11 -42.02
C GLU A 152 19.09 7.69 -42.39
N GLY A 153 17.82 7.39 -42.06
CA GLY A 153 17.19 6.10 -42.40
C GLY A 153 17.54 4.91 -41.48
N THR A 154 18.17 5.15 -40.32
CA THR A 154 18.49 4.09 -39.33
C THR A 154 17.47 4.03 -38.20
N ASP A 155 17.64 3.04 -37.31
CA ASP A 155 16.98 3.05 -35.99
C ASP A 155 17.37 4.35 -35.27
N THR A 156 16.47 4.84 -34.43
CA THR A 156 16.61 6.07 -33.62
C THR A 156 16.83 5.76 -32.14
N ASN A 157 16.70 4.50 -31.74
CA ASN A 157 16.71 4.12 -30.34
C ASN A 157 18.13 3.83 -29.86
N ILE A 158 18.46 4.31 -28.66
CA ILE A 158 19.62 3.86 -27.90
C ILE A 158 19.12 3.25 -26.59
N ASN A 159 19.60 2.05 -26.26
CA ASN A 159 19.07 1.29 -25.14
C ASN A 159 20.18 0.87 -24.18
N PHE A 160 19.99 1.16 -22.90
CA PHE A 160 20.90 0.81 -21.82
C PHE A 160 20.16 -0.01 -20.77
N TYR A 161 20.67 -1.20 -20.48
CA TYR A 161 20.09 -2.13 -19.52
C TYR A 161 21.13 -2.58 -18.51
N ASN A 162 20.88 -2.26 -17.24
CA ASN A 162 21.72 -2.67 -16.11
C ASN A 162 23.19 -2.26 -16.25
N CYS A 163 23.46 -1.08 -16.82
CA CYS A 163 24.81 -0.56 -16.95
C CYS A 163 25.21 0.23 -15.70
N VAL A 164 26.48 0.15 -15.33
CA VAL A 164 27.02 0.83 -14.14
C VAL A 164 28.16 1.75 -14.54
N PHE A 165 28.18 2.96 -13.97
CA PHE A 165 29.34 3.83 -14.00
C PHE A 165 29.83 4.15 -12.58
N GLU A 166 31.12 3.93 -12.34
CA GLU A 166 31.81 4.14 -11.06
C GLU A 166 33.24 4.66 -11.29
N GLY A 167 33.36 5.74 -12.07
CA GLY A 167 34.60 6.52 -12.25
C GLY A 167 34.35 8.02 -12.02
N ASN A 168 35.27 8.88 -12.42
CA ASN A 168 35.06 10.33 -12.39
C ASN A 168 34.86 10.88 -13.80
N ILE A 169 33.87 11.75 -14.00
CA ILE A 169 33.65 12.47 -15.26
C ILE A 169 33.93 13.95 -15.09
N HIS A 170 34.72 14.50 -16.01
CA HIS A 170 34.90 15.93 -16.19
C HIS A 170 34.65 16.33 -17.65
N ALA A 171 33.52 17.00 -17.90
CA ALA A 171 33.21 17.65 -19.18
C ALA A 171 33.56 19.14 -19.09
N GLY A 172 34.56 19.57 -19.86
CA GLY A 172 35.00 20.95 -19.94
C GLY A 172 34.07 21.86 -20.75
N GLY A 173 34.37 23.16 -20.77
CA GLY A 173 33.68 24.14 -21.61
C GLY A 173 32.18 24.23 -21.34
N ASP A 174 31.37 24.16 -22.41
CA ASP A 174 29.91 24.04 -22.34
C ASP A 174 29.44 22.57 -22.50
N GLY A 175 30.31 21.61 -22.15
CA GLY A 175 30.05 20.17 -22.31
C GLY A 175 29.00 19.62 -21.35
N CYS A 176 28.19 18.67 -21.85
CA CYS A 176 27.25 17.91 -21.03
C CYS A 176 27.93 16.67 -20.41
N ALA A 177 27.61 16.33 -19.17
CA ALA A 177 28.22 15.21 -18.46
C ALA A 177 27.17 14.20 -17.97
N GLY A 178 27.32 12.91 -18.30
CA GLY A 178 26.36 11.88 -17.89
C GLY A 178 27.00 10.52 -17.59
N GLY A 179 26.54 9.81 -16.56
CA GLY A 179 27.15 8.52 -16.18
C GLY A 179 27.02 7.44 -17.26
N MET A 180 26.05 7.55 -18.17
CA MET A 180 25.97 6.71 -19.36
C MET A 180 26.33 7.52 -20.61
N VAL A 181 25.58 8.60 -20.86
CA VAL A 181 25.73 9.42 -22.08
C VAL A 181 25.83 10.90 -21.71
N GLY A 182 26.83 11.59 -22.26
CA GLY A 182 26.98 13.04 -22.07
C GLY A 182 25.85 13.83 -22.70
N MET A 183 25.69 13.71 -24.02
CA MET A 183 24.67 14.43 -24.79
C MET A 183 23.91 13.51 -25.74
N VAL A 184 22.59 13.62 -25.79
CA VAL A 184 21.73 12.94 -26.75
C VAL A 184 21.15 13.98 -27.71
N ASP A 185 21.47 13.86 -29.00
CA ASP A 185 21.07 14.81 -30.04
C ASP A 185 19.60 14.65 -30.47
N GLU A 186 19.15 15.59 -31.30
CA GLU A 186 17.82 15.57 -31.90
C GLU A 186 17.47 14.23 -32.57
N TRP A 187 16.19 13.87 -32.52
CA TRP A 187 15.60 12.65 -33.11
C TRP A 187 15.92 11.32 -32.44
N VAL A 188 16.83 11.27 -31.47
CA VAL A 188 17.14 10.04 -30.72
C VAL A 188 16.06 9.75 -29.68
N THR A 189 15.69 8.48 -29.55
CA THR A 189 14.92 7.96 -28.40
C THR A 189 15.89 7.29 -27.44
N ALA A 190 16.05 7.83 -26.24
CA ALA A 190 16.99 7.32 -25.25
C ALA A 190 16.25 6.58 -24.12
N ILE A 191 16.56 5.29 -23.97
CA ILE A 191 15.93 4.41 -22.98
C ILE A 191 17.00 3.87 -22.03
N PHE A 192 16.82 4.15 -20.74
CA PHE A 192 17.66 3.67 -19.65
C PHE A 192 16.83 2.84 -18.68
N SER A 193 17.26 1.61 -18.42
CA SER A 193 16.59 0.71 -17.48
C SER A 193 17.59 0.07 -16.52
N GLY A 194 17.36 0.21 -15.21
CA GLY A 194 18.24 -0.37 -14.19
C GLY A 194 19.67 0.17 -14.18
N CYS A 195 19.90 1.34 -14.79
CA CYS A 195 21.23 1.92 -14.92
C CYS A 195 21.64 2.65 -13.63
N VAL A 196 22.91 2.54 -13.25
CA VAL A 196 23.42 3.07 -11.98
C VAL A 196 24.63 3.97 -12.21
N ASN A 197 24.59 5.17 -11.65
CA ASN A 197 25.77 5.99 -11.46
C ASN A 197 26.17 6.03 -9.99
N LYS A 198 27.43 5.70 -9.72
CA LYS A 198 28.08 5.88 -8.42
C LYS A 198 29.25 6.86 -8.49
N GLY A 199 29.67 7.20 -9.70
CA GLY A 199 30.79 8.07 -9.99
C GLY A 199 30.50 9.55 -9.77
N GLN A 200 31.54 10.33 -9.51
CA GLN A 200 31.41 11.79 -9.44
C GLN A 200 31.36 12.37 -10.86
N ILE A 201 30.39 13.25 -11.11
CA ILE A 201 30.17 13.86 -12.42
C ILE A 201 30.26 15.37 -12.30
N SER A 202 31.12 15.97 -13.11
CA SER A 202 31.25 17.41 -13.27
C SER A 202 31.13 17.80 -14.73
N GLY A 203 30.23 18.74 -15.03
CA GLY A 203 30.05 19.27 -16.37
C GLY A 203 29.95 20.79 -16.40
N GLY A 204 30.42 21.37 -17.50
CA GLY A 204 30.40 22.81 -17.72
C GLY A 204 29.01 23.35 -18.05
N SER A 205 28.21 22.60 -18.83
CA SER A 205 26.80 22.90 -19.11
C SER A 205 25.86 22.00 -18.30
N ASP A 206 25.18 21.01 -18.90
CA ASP A 206 24.19 20.18 -18.20
C ASP A 206 24.81 18.88 -17.67
N SER A 207 24.49 18.50 -16.43
CA SER A 207 25.02 17.30 -15.79
C SER A 207 23.93 16.41 -15.22
N GLY A 208 24.00 15.12 -15.48
CA GLY A 208 23.08 14.14 -14.92
C GLY A 208 23.78 12.88 -14.47
N GLY A 209 23.23 12.19 -13.46
CA GLY A 209 23.78 10.90 -13.06
C GLY A 209 23.77 9.88 -14.19
N ILE A 210 22.72 9.85 -15.02
CA ILE A 210 22.61 8.91 -16.15
C ILE A 210 22.88 9.61 -17.48
N CYS A 211 22.24 10.76 -17.71
CA CYS A 211 22.34 11.51 -18.96
C CYS A 211 22.59 13.00 -18.68
N GLY A 212 23.58 13.62 -19.32
CA GLY A 212 23.84 15.05 -19.14
C GLY A 212 22.72 15.91 -19.71
N GLY A 213 22.51 15.80 -21.02
CA GLY A 213 21.44 16.49 -21.74
C GLY A 213 20.83 15.64 -22.85
N ALA A 214 19.51 15.70 -23.00
CA ALA A 214 18.78 15.06 -24.08
C ALA A 214 17.94 16.07 -24.86
N PHE A 215 18.16 16.12 -26.17
CA PHE A 215 17.50 17.02 -27.12
C PHE A 215 16.71 16.23 -28.19
N GLY A 216 16.52 14.93 -27.93
CA GLY A 216 15.96 13.94 -28.84
C GLY A 216 14.43 13.91 -28.95
N ALA A 217 13.93 12.81 -29.50
CA ALA A 217 12.50 12.55 -29.64
C ALA A 217 11.85 12.18 -28.30
N GLU A 218 12.46 11.23 -27.57
CA GLU A 218 11.94 10.69 -26.32
C GLU A 218 13.06 10.40 -25.32
N PHE A 219 12.78 10.61 -24.03
CA PHE A 219 13.65 10.20 -22.94
C PHE A 219 12.87 9.35 -21.92
N ARG A 220 13.33 8.12 -21.67
CA ARG A 220 12.77 7.23 -20.66
C ARG A 220 13.85 6.74 -19.70
N ALA A 221 13.59 6.90 -18.41
CA ALA A 221 14.39 6.30 -17.35
C ALA A 221 13.51 5.47 -16.42
N GLU A 222 13.90 4.23 -16.16
CA GLU A 222 13.15 3.28 -15.33
C GLU A 222 14.10 2.51 -14.40
N GLY A 223 13.85 2.53 -13.09
CA GLY A 223 14.69 1.81 -12.13
C GLY A 223 16.13 2.33 -12.07
N CYS A 224 16.37 3.59 -12.49
CA CYS A 224 17.71 4.16 -12.53
C CYS A 224 18.10 4.76 -11.17
N LEU A 225 19.38 4.64 -10.82
CA LEU A 225 19.91 5.03 -9.52
C LEU A 225 21.12 5.96 -9.67
N ASN A 226 21.14 7.04 -8.91
CA ASN A 226 22.34 7.86 -8.73
C ASN A 226 22.75 7.92 -7.25
N THR A 227 23.98 7.50 -6.94
CA THR A 227 24.60 7.72 -5.63
C THR A 227 25.83 8.63 -5.71
N GLY A 228 26.28 8.96 -6.93
CA GLY A 228 27.43 9.84 -7.17
C GLY A 228 27.06 11.32 -7.09
N THR A 229 28.00 12.16 -6.66
CA THR A 229 27.81 13.62 -6.62
C THR A 229 27.78 14.20 -8.04
N ILE A 230 26.78 15.04 -8.33
CA ILE A 230 26.61 15.70 -9.64
C ILE A 230 26.82 17.20 -9.47
N THR A 231 27.68 17.77 -10.31
CA THR A 231 27.98 19.21 -10.32
C THR A 231 27.90 19.75 -11.74
N SER A 232 27.04 20.75 -11.94
CA SER A 232 27.00 21.57 -13.16
C SER A 232 27.41 23.00 -12.80
N SER A 233 28.50 23.50 -13.38
CA SER A 233 28.95 24.88 -13.09
C SER A 233 28.18 25.95 -13.87
N GLY A 234 27.59 25.62 -15.03
CA GLY A 234 27.02 26.61 -15.94
C GLY A 234 25.50 26.57 -16.11
N SER A 235 24.86 25.41 -15.89
CA SER A 235 23.45 25.20 -16.26
C SER A 235 22.73 24.25 -15.29
N CYS A 236 22.18 23.15 -15.80
CA CYS A 236 21.26 22.27 -15.08
C CYS A 236 21.99 21.06 -14.48
N ALA A 237 21.62 20.67 -13.26
CA ALA A 237 22.01 19.38 -12.71
C ALA A 237 20.80 18.57 -12.26
N GLY A 238 20.81 17.28 -12.56
CA GLY A 238 19.81 16.33 -12.06
C GLY A 238 20.43 15.01 -11.62
N GLY A 239 19.83 14.31 -10.66
CA GLY A 239 20.31 12.98 -10.28
C GLY A 239 20.22 11.97 -11.42
N ILE A 240 19.21 12.07 -12.31
CA ILE A 240 19.10 11.21 -13.50
C ILE A 240 19.47 11.98 -14.76
N ILE A 241 18.86 13.15 -14.97
CA ILE A 241 19.09 13.97 -16.15
C ILE A 241 19.26 15.45 -15.82
N GLY A 242 20.29 16.08 -16.39
CA GLY A 242 20.50 17.52 -16.28
C GLY A 242 19.42 18.30 -17.03
N GLN A 243 19.32 18.08 -18.35
CA GLN A 243 18.36 18.77 -19.21
C GLN A 243 17.66 17.81 -20.17
N ALA A 244 16.32 17.80 -20.18
CA ALA A 244 15.50 17.06 -21.14
C ALA A 244 14.66 18.03 -21.99
N LYS A 245 14.98 18.19 -23.27
CA LYS A 245 14.20 18.94 -24.27
C LYS A 245 13.73 17.98 -25.35
N VAL A 246 12.60 17.33 -25.11
CA VAL A 246 12.16 16.17 -25.90
C VAL A 246 10.67 16.25 -26.23
N GLY A 247 10.21 15.43 -27.18
CA GLY A 247 8.78 15.30 -27.49
C GLY A 247 7.99 14.64 -26.37
N SER A 248 8.58 13.64 -25.71
CA SER A 248 8.01 12.90 -24.57
C SER A 248 9.08 12.54 -23.54
N SER A 249 8.70 12.52 -22.26
CA SER A 249 9.58 12.04 -21.20
C SER A 249 8.83 11.27 -20.12
N ALA A 250 9.44 10.19 -19.64
CA ALA A 250 8.89 9.41 -18.54
C ALA A 250 9.99 8.92 -17.57
N PHE A 251 9.69 9.04 -16.28
CA PHE A 251 10.59 8.68 -15.18
C PHE A 251 9.85 7.79 -14.21
N PHE A 252 10.34 6.55 -14.05
CA PHE A 252 9.71 5.55 -13.20
C PHE A 252 10.72 4.93 -12.25
N ASP A 253 10.36 4.78 -10.98
CA ASP A 253 11.16 4.04 -10.00
C ASP A 253 12.63 4.52 -9.95
N CYS A 254 12.85 5.84 -10.09
CA CYS A 254 14.19 6.43 -10.15
C CYS A 254 14.58 7.03 -8.80
N GLU A 255 15.83 6.81 -8.38
CA GLU A 255 16.30 7.24 -7.06
C GLU A 255 17.60 8.05 -7.14
N ASN A 256 17.69 9.09 -6.30
CA ASN A 256 18.89 9.89 -6.12
C ASN A 256 19.30 9.99 -4.64
N HIS A 257 20.51 9.53 -4.37
CA HIS A 257 21.22 9.63 -3.09
C HIS A 257 22.53 10.43 -3.20
N GLY A 258 22.90 10.86 -4.42
CA GLY A 258 24.05 11.71 -4.66
C GLY A 258 23.70 13.19 -4.53
N GLY A 259 24.55 13.96 -3.84
CA GLY A 259 24.36 15.41 -3.74
C GLY A 259 24.39 16.11 -5.11
N ILE A 260 23.51 17.09 -5.30
CA ILE A 260 23.34 17.82 -6.56
C ILE A 260 23.68 19.30 -6.35
N SER A 261 24.56 19.83 -7.20
CA SER A 261 24.88 21.27 -7.27
C SER A 261 24.78 21.76 -8.71
N ALA A 262 23.98 22.79 -8.95
CA ALA A 262 23.78 23.38 -10.28
C ALA A 262 24.00 24.89 -10.27
N GLY A 263 24.59 25.41 -11.35
CA GLY A 263 24.68 26.84 -11.59
C GLY A 263 23.31 27.51 -11.73
N THR A 264 22.33 26.88 -12.40
CA THR A 264 21.02 27.49 -12.69
C THR A 264 19.81 26.71 -12.21
N GLN A 265 19.67 25.43 -12.57
CA GLN A 265 18.51 24.62 -12.18
C GLN A 265 18.95 23.28 -11.61
N ALA A 266 18.53 22.97 -10.39
CA ALA A 266 18.88 21.74 -9.70
C ALA A 266 17.63 20.91 -9.41
N GLY A 267 17.66 19.62 -9.75
CA GLY A 267 16.62 18.68 -9.36
C GLY A 267 17.20 17.41 -8.78
N GLY A 268 16.53 16.80 -7.80
CA GLY A 268 16.98 15.49 -7.32
C GLY A 268 16.94 14.42 -8.42
N ILE A 269 15.97 14.50 -9.36
CA ILE A 269 15.88 13.59 -10.51
C ILE A 269 16.13 14.35 -11.82
N ILE A 270 15.45 15.48 -12.01
CA ILE A 270 15.41 16.25 -13.26
C ILE A 270 15.87 17.69 -13.01
N GLY A 271 16.98 18.13 -13.59
CA GLY A 271 17.38 19.54 -13.49
C GLY A 271 16.39 20.46 -14.20
N TYR A 272 16.21 20.24 -15.51
CA TYR A 272 15.27 20.95 -16.37
C TYR A 272 14.58 20.01 -17.34
N ALA A 273 13.26 20.15 -17.51
CA ALA A 273 12.55 19.48 -18.60
C ALA A 273 11.66 20.45 -19.38
N MET A 274 11.74 20.39 -20.71
CA MET A 274 10.82 21.02 -21.65
C MET A 274 10.27 19.96 -22.60
N ILE A 275 8.99 19.64 -22.43
CA ILE A 275 8.33 18.57 -23.16
C ILE A 275 7.35 19.20 -24.15
N ALA A 276 7.46 18.83 -25.43
CA ALA A 276 6.65 19.37 -26.50
C ALA A 276 5.49 18.42 -26.84
N GLY A 277 4.27 18.76 -26.41
CA GLY A 277 3.05 18.09 -26.85
C GLY A 277 2.62 16.85 -26.05
N ALA A 278 3.52 16.16 -25.35
CA ALA A 278 3.19 15.02 -24.49
C ALA A 278 3.08 15.37 -23.00
N VAL A 279 2.40 14.52 -22.23
CA VAL A 279 2.41 14.58 -20.76
C VAL A 279 3.79 14.17 -20.26
N CYS A 280 4.33 14.92 -19.29
CA CYS A 280 5.52 14.50 -18.56
C CYS A 280 5.08 13.65 -17.36
N GLU A 281 5.51 12.38 -17.33
CA GLU A 281 5.16 11.43 -16.28
C GLU A 281 6.35 11.20 -15.35
N ILE A 282 6.14 11.45 -14.05
CA ILE A 282 7.13 11.21 -13.01
C ILE A 282 6.45 10.37 -11.94
N SER A 283 6.87 9.13 -11.76
CA SER A 283 6.23 8.24 -10.81
C SER A 283 7.20 7.36 -10.02
N HIS A 284 6.93 7.22 -8.72
CA HIS A 284 7.77 6.44 -7.81
C HIS A 284 9.24 6.90 -7.82
N CYS A 285 9.48 8.21 -7.95
CA CYS A 285 10.82 8.77 -7.96
C CYS A 285 11.16 9.42 -6.61
N TYR A 286 12.38 9.18 -6.11
CA TYR A 286 12.79 9.61 -4.77
C TYR A 286 14.13 10.32 -4.76
N ASN A 287 14.22 11.36 -3.94
CA ASN A 287 15.48 12.02 -3.62
C ASN A 287 15.65 12.11 -2.11
N ASP A 288 16.76 11.62 -1.58
CA ASP A 288 17.13 11.84 -0.16
C ASP A 288 18.41 12.67 0.00
N ALA A 289 19.04 13.05 -1.11
CA ALA A 289 20.25 13.86 -1.12
C ALA A 289 19.98 15.37 -1.15
N ARG A 290 20.97 16.15 -0.71
CA ARG A 290 20.92 17.61 -0.80
C ARG A 290 20.90 18.07 -2.27
N VAL A 291 20.02 19.02 -2.60
CA VAL A 291 19.91 19.64 -3.93
C VAL A 291 20.08 21.15 -3.81
N GLU A 292 21.04 21.71 -4.54
CA GLU A 292 21.39 23.12 -4.47
C GLU A 292 21.51 23.79 -5.84
N SER A 293 20.88 24.96 -5.99
CA SER A 293 21.01 25.84 -7.17
C SER A 293 21.60 27.19 -6.79
N GLU A 294 22.68 27.59 -7.45
CA GLU A 294 23.37 28.86 -7.19
C GLU A 294 22.60 30.11 -7.62
N THR A 295 21.81 30.04 -8.70
CA THR A 295 21.20 31.27 -9.28
C THR A 295 19.69 31.26 -9.45
N ARG A 296 19.03 30.11 -9.65
CA ARG A 296 17.57 30.10 -9.89
C ARG A 296 16.82 29.08 -9.04
N TYR A 297 16.58 27.89 -9.56
CA TYR A 297 15.48 27.03 -9.10
C TYR A 297 16.02 25.69 -8.59
N ALA A 298 15.53 25.23 -7.44
CA ALA A 298 15.79 23.89 -6.95
C ALA A 298 14.50 23.16 -6.61
N GLY A 299 14.39 21.89 -6.98
CA GLY A 299 13.30 21.01 -6.56
C GLY A 299 13.82 19.68 -6.10
N GLY A 300 13.22 19.10 -5.06
CA GLY A 300 13.62 17.76 -4.62
C GLY A 300 13.42 16.69 -5.68
N ILE A 301 12.44 16.84 -6.59
CA ILE A 301 12.28 15.95 -7.75
C ILE A 301 12.72 16.66 -9.04
N ALA A 302 12.16 17.84 -9.32
CA ALA A 302 12.43 18.57 -10.54
C ALA A 302 12.76 20.06 -10.28
N GLY A 303 13.88 20.54 -10.82
CA GLY A 303 14.27 21.94 -10.71
C GLY A 303 13.33 22.86 -11.47
N TYR A 304 13.12 22.60 -12.76
CA TYR A 304 12.19 23.34 -13.61
C TYR A 304 11.48 22.42 -14.62
N LEU A 305 10.14 22.43 -14.58
CA LEU A 305 9.29 21.79 -15.57
C LEU A 305 8.62 22.85 -16.47
N ASN A 306 8.97 22.86 -17.75
CA ASN A 306 8.51 23.81 -18.76
C ASN A 306 7.81 23.10 -19.94
N ASN A 307 6.59 22.58 -19.75
CA ASN A 307 5.88 21.84 -20.80
C ASN A 307 5.03 22.77 -21.70
N THR A 308 5.07 22.57 -23.02
CA THR A 308 4.15 23.18 -23.99
C THR A 308 3.04 22.19 -24.36
N SER A 309 1.83 22.46 -23.86
CA SER A 309 0.53 21.82 -24.18
C SER A 309 0.16 20.44 -23.62
N GLY A 310 1.08 19.57 -23.16
CA GLY A 310 0.71 18.19 -22.77
C GLY A 310 0.21 18.01 -21.33
N GLY A 311 0.89 18.60 -20.33
CA GLY A 311 0.56 18.42 -18.91
C GLY A 311 1.71 17.82 -18.09
N VAL A 312 1.59 17.82 -16.77
CA VAL A 312 2.57 17.20 -15.87
C VAL A 312 1.83 16.36 -14.84
N THR A 313 2.22 15.10 -14.69
CA THR A 313 1.70 14.20 -13.65
C THR A 313 2.87 13.69 -12.80
N ILE A 314 2.78 13.96 -11.51
CA ILE A 314 3.74 13.52 -10.49
C ILE A 314 2.97 12.66 -9.49
N ASN A 315 3.33 11.38 -9.41
CA ASN A 315 2.56 10.41 -8.63
C ASN A 315 3.49 9.51 -7.79
N CYS A 316 3.21 9.36 -6.50
CA CYS A 316 4.04 8.54 -5.60
C CYS A 316 5.52 8.98 -5.54
N ALA A 317 5.84 10.26 -5.74
CA ALA A 317 7.21 10.78 -5.69
C ALA A 317 7.51 11.46 -4.35
N GLY A 318 8.78 11.54 -3.94
CA GLY A 318 9.08 12.20 -2.67
C GLY A 318 10.51 12.67 -2.48
N ASN A 319 10.65 13.65 -1.59
CA ASN A 319 11.92 14.26 -1.24
C ASN A 319 12.15 14.22 0.27
N SER A 320 13.27 13.65 0.69
CA SER A 320 13.77 13.72 2.07
C SER A 320 15.05 14.54 2.22
N GLY A 321 15.68 14.92 1.10
CA GLY A 321 16.91 15.73 1.10
C GLY A 321 16.65 17.23 1.24
N ASP A 322 17.62 17.94 1.83
CA ASP A 322 17.55 19.40 1.96
C ASP A 322 17.66 20.10 0.60
N ILE A 323 16.84 21.13 0.40
CA ILE A 323 16.76 21.89 -0.85
C ILE A 323 17.18 23.34 -0.61
N ALA A 324 18.10 23.84 -1.42
CA ALA A 324 18.55 25.23 -1.38
C ALA A 324 18.54 25.86 -2.78
N ALA A 325 17.99 27.07 -2.90
CA ALA A 325 18.08 27.83 -4.15
C ALA A 325 18.23 29.32 -3.91
N TYR A 326 18.89 30.02 -4.82
CA TYR A 326 18.91 31.48 -4.77
C TYR A 326 17.52 32.12 -4.95
N TYR A 327 16.70 31.63 -5.88
CA TYR A 327 15.41 32.25 -6.20
C TYR A 327 14.21 31.46 -5.69
N SER A 328 14.00 30.22 -6.15
CA SER A 328 12.80 29.42 -5.86
C SER A 328 13.17 28.00 -5.48
N ALA A 329 12.66 27.49 -4.35
CA ALA A 329 12.88 26.11 -3.93
C ALA A 329 11.59 25.43 -3.48
N ALA A 330 11.41 24.16 -3.87
CA ALA A 330 10.32 23.34 -3.35
C ALA A 330 10.71 21.88 -3.14
N GLY A 331 9.90 21.18 -2.35
CA GLY A 331 10.09 19.76 -2.08
C GLY A 331 9.95 18.89 -3.32
N ILE A 332 9.03 19.21 -4.23
CA ILE A 332 8.82 18.44 -5.47
C ILE A 332 9.32 19.23 -6.69
N VAL A 333 8.74 20.41 -6.96
CA VAL A 333 9.01 21.18 -8.19
C VAL A 333 9.46 22.61 -7.87
N GLY A 334 10.72 22.95 -8.17
CA GLY A 334 11.26 24.29 -7.92
C GLY A 334 10.59 25.39 -8.73
N TYR A 335 10.29 25.11 -9.99
CA TYR A 335 9.47 25.94 -10.87
C TYR A 335 8.62 25.03 -11.76
N GLY A 336 7.29 25.16 -11.69
CA GLY A 336 6.31 24.41 -12.46
C GLY A 336 5.93 25.03 -13.82
N PRO A 337 5.14 24.33 -14.64
CA PRO A 337 4.89 24.75 -16.01
C PRO A 337 4.08 26.03 -16.10
N THR A 338 4.37 26.79 -17.16
CA THR A 338 3.74 28.08 -17.46
C THR A 338 2.74 28.02 -18.62
N SER A 339 2.82 26.97 -19.44
CA SER A 339 1.97 26.78 -20.62
C SER A 339 1.38 25.37 -20.74
N ALA A 340 1.57 24.52 -19.73
CA ALA A 340 0.91 23.21 -19.65
C ALA A 340 -0.60 23.36 -19.45
N GLN A 341 -1.36 22.33 -19.85
CA GLN A 341 -2.79 22.24 -19.57
C GLN A 341 -3.07 22.11 -18.06
N PHE A 342 -2.28 21.29 -17.37
CA PHE A 342 -2.40 21.03 -15.94
C PHE A 342 -1.07 20.58 -15.31
N MET A 343 -1.03 20.61 -13.97
CA MET A 343 -0.09 19.89 -13.13
C MET A 343 -0.88 19.09 -12.08
N GLN A 344 -0.59 17.80 -11.94
CA GLN A 344 -1.12 16.91 -10.92
C GLN A 344 0.02 16.42 -10.01
N ILE A 345 -0.13 16.60 -8.71
CA ILE A 345 0.80 16.11 -7.68
C ILE A 345 -0.01 15.23 -6.72
N GLU A 346 0.21 13.92 -6.78
CA GLU A 346 -0.62 12.96 -6.05
C GLU A 346 0.26 11.97 -5.28
N TYR A 347 -0.15 11.62 -4.06
CA TYR A 347 0.59 10.65 -3.23
C TYR A 347 2.06 11.02 -3.01
N CYS A 348 2.36 12.32 -2.93
CA CYS A 348 3.73 12.81 -2.83
C CYS A 348 4.09 13.30 -1.43
N PHE A 349 5.38 13.31 -1.12
CA PHE A 349 5.87 13.79 0.18
C PHE A 349 7.11 14.69 0.11
N SER A 350 7.26 15.59 1.09
CA SER A 350 8.47 16.40 1.26
C SER A 350 8.89 16.55 2.74
N ASN A 351 9.97 15.89 3.13
CA ASN A 351 10.51 15.91 4.50
C ASN A 351 11.75 16.78 4.67
N GLY A 352 12.50 17.08 3.60
CA GLY A 352 13.72 17.88 3.68
C GLY A 352 13.47 19.35 4.00
N ASN A 353 14.47 20.04 4.55
CA ASN A 353 14.39 21.49 4.80
C ASN A 353 14.56 22.26 3.49
N ILE A 354 13.75 23.29 3.29
CA ILE A 354 13.70 24.02 2.02
C ILE A 354 14.02 25.49 2.27
N THR A 355 15.06 25.97 1.62
CA THR A 355 15.54 27.36 1.74
C THR A 355 15.61 28.03 0.38
N ALA A 356 15.00 29.20 0.21
CA ALA A 356 15.25 30.04 -0.96
C ALA A 356 15.16 31.54 -0.70
N GLY A 357 15.69 32.34 -1.63
CA GLY A 357 15.62 33.80 -1.53
C GLY A 357 14.22 34.39 -1.78
N THR A 358 13.40 33.78 -2.64
CA THR A 358 12.11 34.36 -3.05
C THR A 358 10.92 33.46 -2.79
N TYR A 359 10.82 32.30 -3.44
CA TYR A 359 9.64 31.44 -3.34
C TYR A 359 10.00 30.11 -2.69
N VAL A 360 9.25 29.73 -1.67
CA VAL A 360 9.50 28.54 -0.87
C VAL A 360 8.17 27.82 -0.65
N SER A 361 8.10 26.54 -1.03
CA SER A 361 6.94 25.70 -0.71
C SER A 361 7.26 24.22 -0.52
N GLY A 362 6.33 23.48 0.10
CA GLY A 362 6.47 22.04 0.28
C GLY A 362 6.35 21.24 -1.03
N PHE A 363 5.55 21.70 -2.00
CA PHE A 363 5.29 20.95 -3.24
C PHE A 363 5.81 21.66 -4.49
N SER A 364 5.23 22.79 -4.89
CA SER A 364 5.64 23.53 -6.09
C SER A 364 5.81 25.01 -5.80
N ALA A 365 7.02 25.57 -5.91
CA ALA A 365 7.24 26.92 -5.40
C ALA A 365 6.64 28.03 -6.28
N LEU A 366 6.58 27.81 -7.60
CA LEU A 366 5.94 28.74 -8.53
C LEU A 366 5.45 27.99 -9.77
N CYS A 367 4.21 28.24 -10.21
CA CYS A 367 3.70 27.73 -11.48
C CYS A 367 2.72 28.72 -12.14
N SER A 368 2.31 28.44 -13.38
CA SER A 368 1.29 29.23 -14.08
C SER A 368 0.41 28.30 -14.94
N THR A 369 -0.33 27.39 -14.28
CA THR A 369 -1.21 26.40 -14.92
C THR A 369 -2.38 25.99 -14.00
N GLN A 370 -3.28 25.12 -14.45
CA GLN A 370 -4.26 24.45 -13.58
C GLN A 370 -3.53 23.46 -12.67
N VAL A 371 -3.85 23.41 -11.38
CA VAL A 371 -3.15 22.52 -10.43
C VAL A 371 -4.12 21.71 -9.57
N GLN A 372 -3.81 20.43 -9.41
CA GLN A 372 -4.44 19.53 -8.45
C GLN A 372 -3.35 18.91 -7.57
N VAL A 373 -3.53 18.99 -6.26
CA VAL A 373 -2.68 18.33 -5.27
C VAL A 373 -3.55 17.46 -4.39
N SER A 374 -3.29 16.15 -4.36
CA SER A 374 -4.14 15.20 -3.65
C SER A 374 -3.34 14.17 -2.86
N ASN A 375 -3.78 13.89 -1.63
CA ASN A 375 -3.22 12.84 -0.78
C ASN A 375 -1.71 12.96 -0.56
N CYS A 376 -1.25 14.17 -0.24
CA CYS A 376 0.18 14.51 -0.10
C CYS A 376 0.48 15.01 1.32
N TYR A 377 1.73 14.93 1.75
CA TYR A 377 2.13 15.53 3.02
C TYR A 377 3.53 16.16 2.98
N ALA A 378 3.82 17.11 3.86
CA ALA A 378 5.18 17.66 4.01
C ALA A 378 5.49 17.95 5.47
N SER A 379 6.77 17.81 5.88
CA SER A 379 7.18 17.90 7.30
C SER A 379 8.47 18.67 7.57
N GLY A 380 9.27 19.03 6.56
CA GLY A 380 10.50 19.81 6.74
C GLY A 380 10.25 21.26 7.14
N SER A 381 11.30 22.07 7.33
CA SER A 381 11.15 23.52 7.53
C SER A 381 11.16 24.29 6.22
N LEU A 382 10.43 25.42 6.16
CA LEU A 382 10.46 26.37 5.05
C LEU A 382 11.14 27.68 5.48
N THR A 383 12.18 28.10 4.77
CA THR A 383 12.93 29.34 5.06
C THR A 383 13.06 30.23 3.83
N ALA A 384 12.41 31.39 3.85
CA ALA A 384 12.62 32.45 2.86
C ALA A 384 13.68 33.44 3.37
N THR A 385 14.79 33.62 2.65
CA THR A 385 15.90 34.50 3.08
C THR A 385 15.80 35.94 2.56
N GLY A 386 14.95 36.20 1.57
CA GLY A 386 14.65 37.55 1.07
C GLY A 386 13.63 38.30 1.93
N THR A 387 13.71 39.62 1.94
CA THR A 387 13.03 40.49 2.92
C THR A 387 11.54 40.75 2.66
N THR A 388 10.91 40.13 1.65
CA THR A 388 9.54 40.48 1.21
C THR A 388 8.61 39.31 0.93
N ASN A 389 9.04 38.05 1.09
CA ASN A 389 8.31 36.93 0.49
C ASN A 389 7.87 35.88 1.53
N PRO A 390 6.57 35.75 1.78
CA PRO A 390 6.04 34.71 2.66
C PRO A 390 6.12 33.32 2.01
N THR A 391 6.30 32.32 2.86
CA THR A 391 6.26 30.89 2.55
C THR A 391 4.84 30.43 2.26
N CYS A 392 4.67 29.38 1.46
CA CYS A 392 3.37 28.73 1.30
C CYS A 392 3.53 27.21 1.36
N ALA A 393 2.53 26.51 1.89
CA ALA A 393 2.64 25.08 2.08
C ALA A 393 2.63 24.31 0.77
N VAL A 394 1.70 24.67 -0.13
CA VAL A 394 1.48 23.95 -1.38
C VAL A 394 2.20 24.62 -2.53
N LEU A 395 1.74 25.82 -2.94
CA LEU A 395 2.27 26.51 -4.10
C LEU A 395 1.91 27.98 -4.24
N ARG A 396 2.64 28.65 -5.14
CA ARG A 396 2.26 29.93 -5.76
C ARG A 396 1.86 29.73 -7.22
N ASN A 397 0.66 30.16 -7.59
CA ASN A 397 0.14 30.11 -8.95
C ASN A 397 -0.07 31.52 -9.53
N SER A 398 0.74 31.87 -10.53
CA SER A 398 0.68 33.18 -11.18
C SER A 398 -0.36 33.26 -12.32
N LYS A 399 -1.05 32.15 -12.65
CA LYS A 399 -2.06 32.15 -13.71
C LYS A 399 -3.39 32.67 -13.18
N LYS A 400 -3.75 33.89 -13.57
CA LYS A 400 -5.06 34.48 -13.24
C LYS A 400 -6.19 33.60 -13.76
N GLY A 401 -7.10 33.20 -12.87
CA GLY A 401 -8.26 32.36 -13.21
C GLY A 401 -7.95 30.87 -13.40
N ALA A 402 -6.74 30.41 -13.08
CA ALA A 402 -6.48 28.98 -12.95
C ALA A 402 -6.98 28.46 -11.59
N ASN A 403 -7.57 27.28 -11.60
CA ASN A 403 -7.98 26.58 -10.40
C ASN A 403 -6.76 25.88 -9.78
N THR A 404 -6.60 26.08 -8.47
CA THR A 404 -5.72 25.27 -7.63
C THR A 404 -6.63 24.51 -6.67
N THR A 405 -6.59 23.18 -6.72
CA THR A 405 -7.40 22.31 -5.87
C THR A 405 -6.51 21.47 -4.98
N THR A 406 -6.91 21.32 -3.73
CA THR A 406 -6.17 20.56 -2.71
C THR A 406 -7.13 19.61 -2.01
N GLU A 407 -6.78 18.33 -1.94
CA GLU A 407 -7.57 17.29 -1.28
C GLU A 407 -6.65 16.41 -0.42
N ASN A 408 -6.99 16.23 0.86
CA ASN A 408 -6.18 15.46 1.81
C ASN A 408 -4.67 15.80 1.76
N VAL A 409 -4.35 17.08 1.93
CA VAL A 409 -2.97 17.57 1.95
C VAL A 409 -2.62 17.96 3.38
N LEU A 410 -1.55 17.40 3.94
CA LEU A 410 -1.29 17.44 5.38
C LEU A 410 0.10 18.04 5.70
N PHE A 411 0.18 18.85 6.76
CA PHE A 411 1.38 19.58 7.20
C PHE A 411 1.48 19.63 8.74
N PRO A 412 2.65 19.85 9.34
CA PRO A 412 2.72 20.18 10.76
C PRO A 412 2.11 21.57 11.02
N GLU A 413 1.64 21.81 12.24
CA GLU A 413 1.18 23.14 12.66
C GLU A 413 2.30 24.18 12.51
N GLY A 414 2.00 25.34 11.92
CA GLY A 414 2.99 26.40 11.69
C GLY A 414 3.96 26.15 10.53
N TYR A 415 3.70 25.17 9.65
CA TYR A 415 4.58 24.82 8.52
C TYR A 415 4.89 25.97 7.55
N ALA A 416 3.92 26.85 7.28
CA ALA A 416 4.05 27.96 6.34
C ALA A 416 3.14 29.15 6.71
N ASP A 417 3.33 30.30 6.06
CA ASP A 417 2.50 31.50 6.30
C ASP A 417 1.07 31.35 5.74
N CYS A 418 0.89 30.55 4.69
CA CYS A 418 -0.41 30.24 4.11
C CYS A 418 -0.41 28.89 3.38
N LEU A 419 -1.59 28.41 2.97
CA LEU A 419 -1.71 27.17 2.19
C LEU A 419 -1.19 27.38 0.76
N CYS A 420 -1.70 28.40 0.06
CA CYS A 420 -1.38 28.70 -1.33
C CYS A 420 -1.34 30.21 -1.58
N TYR A 421 -0.56 30.63 -2.56
CA TYR A 421 -0.72 31.93 -3.22
C TYR A 421 -1.34 31.76 -4.60
N THR A 422 -2.44 32.46 -4.87
CA THR A 422 -3.00 32.57 -6.23
C THR A 422 -3.02 34.05 -6.62
N SER A 423 -4.20 34.66 -6.81
CA SER A 423 -4.35 36.11 -6.80
C SER A 423 -4.15 36.72 -5.40
N GLU A 424 -4.40 35.92 -4.36
CA GLU A 424 -4.27 36.29 -2.95
C GLU A 424 -3.79 35.09 -2.12
N ALA A 425 -3.50 35.33 -0.84
CA ALA A 425 -3.13 34.28 0.10
C ALA A 425 -4.36 33.46 0.50
N ILE A 426 -4.29 32.15 0.36
CA ILE A 426 -5.32 31.22 0.84
C ILE A 426 -4.86 30.70 2.21
N PRO A 427 -5.60 30.97 3.31
CA PRO A 427 -5.22 30.51 4.64
C PRO A 427 -5.46 28.99 4.81
N PHE A 428 -4.90 28.41 5.87
CA PHE A 428 -5.21 27.04 6.27
C PHE A 428 -6.60 26.95 6.89
N GLY A 429 -7.23 25.78 6.74
CA GLY A 429 -8.33 25.33 7.61
C GLY A 429 -7.83 24.32 8.65
N ASP A 430 -8.71 23.87 9.55
CA ASP A 430 -8.35 22.96 10.64
C ASP A 430 -7.95 21.54 10.17
N SER A 431 -8.37 21.14 8.97
CA SER A 431 -8.17 19.78 8.42
C SER A 431 -6.81 19.54 7.77
N PHE A 432 -5.88 20.50 7.85
CA PHE A 432 -4.57 20.42 7.16
C PHE A 432 -3.44 19.94 8.08
N PHE A 433 -3.68 19.76 9.38
CA PHE A 433 -2.60 19.60 10.35
C PHE A 433 -2.43 18.17 10.86
N PHE A 434 -1.17 17.79 11.11
CA PHE A 434 -0.80 16.59 11.86
C PHE A 434 0.27 16.90 12.92
N SER A 435 0.36 16.07 13.95
CA SER A 435 1.37 16.19 15.02
C SER A 435 2.64 15.39 14.74
N HIS A 436 3.74 15.73 15.42
CA HIS A 436 4.97 14.94 15.33
C HIS A 436 4.75 13.47 15.73
N ASP A 437 3.93 13.22 16.74
CA ASP A 437 3.58 11.86 17.17
C ASP A 437 2.85 11.09 16.06
N GLN A 438 1.96 11.74 15.31
CA GLN A 438 1.27 11.11 14.17
C GLN A 438 2.23 10.77 13.03
N LEU A 439 3.28 11.57 12.82
CA LEU A 439 4.30 11.38 11.80
C LEU A 439 5.16 10.14 12.07
N VAL A 440 5.58 9.93 13.33
CA VAL A 440 6.50 8.85 13.70
C VAL A 440 5.80 7.55 14.11
N SER A 441 4.54 7.62 14.57
CA SER A 441 3.82 6.43 15.05
C SER A 441 3.22 5.56 13.95
N GLY A 442 3.19 6.03 12.70
CA GLY A 442 2.46 5.36 11.61
C GLY A 442 1.04 5.87 11.39
N GLU A 443 0.51 6.69 12.28
CA GLU A 443 -0.84 7.26 12.15
C GLU A 443 -1.03 8.03 10.84
N LEU A 444 -0.08 8.88 10.48
CA LEU A 444 -0.16 9.68 9.25
C LEU A 444 -0.23 8.79 8.01
N ALA A 445 0.61 7.74 7.93
CA ALA A 445 0.58 6.78 6.83
C ALA A 445 -0.78 6.05 6.75
N PHE A 446 -1.31 5.64 7.90
CA PHE A 446 -2.62 4.99 7.98
C PHE A 446 -3.75 5.92 7.53
N LEU A 447 -3.77 7.18 7.98
CA LEU A 447 -4.79 8.17 7.61
C LEU A 447 -4.76 8.51 6.12
N LEU A 448 -3.57 8.71 5.54
CA LEU A 448 -3.40 8.95 4.10
C LEU A 448 -3.94 7.76 3.26
N ASN A 449 -3.65 6.53 3.68
CA ASN A 449 -4.15 5.33 3.00
C ASN A 449 -5.67 5.16 3.14
N LYS A 450 -6.21 5.44 4.34
CA LYS A 450 -7.64 5.39 4.61
C LYS A 450 -8.42 6.38 3.75
N ALA A 451 -7.93 7.62 3.64
CA ALA A 451 -8.54 8.65 2.81
C ALA A 451 -8.54 8.28 1.32
N ALA A 452 -7.45 7.67 0.84
CA ALA A 452 -7.33 7.23 -0.55
C ALA A 452 -8.03 5.89 -0.87
N GLY A 453 -8.46 5.14 0.15
CA GLY A 453 -8.97 3.77 -0.03
C GLY A 453 -7.94 2.79 -0.61
N SER A 454 -6.63 3.06 -0.45
CA SER A 454 -5.54 2.27 -1.03
C SER A 454 -4.27 2.31 -0.16
N ASN A 455 -3.44 1.25 -0.22
CA ASN A 455 -2.23 1.12 0.59
C ASN A 455 -0.98 1.65 -0.13
N VAL A 456 -0.95 2.97 -0.35
CA VAL A 456 0.12 3.67 -1.07
C VAL A 456 1.27 4.03 -0.14
N PHE A 457 0.96 4.73 0.96
CA PHE A 457 1.96 5.11 1.97
C PHE A 457 2.32 3.92 2.86
N ARG A 458 3.59 3.86 3.23
CA ARG A 458 4.28 2.76 3.92
C ARG A 458 5.23 3.36 4.94
N GLN A 459 5.48 2.62 6.01
CA GLN A 459 6.40 3.03 7.06
C GLN A 459 6.82 1.78 7.83
N ASN A 460 8.11 1.54 8.01
CA ASN A 460 8.64 0.54 8.91
C ASN A 460 8.55 1.09 10.33
N LEU A 461 7.84 0.39 11.20
CA LEU A 461 7.58 0.76 12.60
C LEU A 461 8.19 -0.30 13.52
N ASP A 462 7.85 -1.57 13.29
CA ASP A 462 8.22 -2.68 14.17
C ASP A 462 9.48 -3.37 13.64
N THR A 463 10.55 -2.60 13.46
CA THR A 463 11.84 -3.08 12.92
C THR A 463 13.01 -2.48 13.70
N GLU A 464 14.21 -3.02 13.54
CA GLU A 464 15.42 -2.49 14.20
C GLU A 464 15.69 -1.02 13.85
N ASN A 465 15.33 -0.59 12.63
CA ASN A 465 15.49 0.77 12.14
C ASN A 465 14.15 1.30 11.63
N PRO A 466 13.27 1.81 12.52
CA PRO A 466 12.00 2.38 12.10
C PRO A 466 12.20 3.64 11.26
N ASP A 467 11.32 3.84 10.30
CA ASP A 467 11.33 5.05 9.49
C ASP A 467 10.77 6.22 10.29
N GLN A 468 11.40 7.39 10.14
CA GLN A 468 10.94 8.61 10.79
C GLN A 468 9.69 9.21 10.13
N PHE A 469 9.42 8.86 8.87
CA PHE A 469 8.35 9.45 8.06
C PHE A 469 7.71 8.40 7.13
N PRO A 470 6.45 8.58 6.72
CA PRO A 470 5.83 7.77 5.68
C PRO A 470 6.51 7.93 4.30
N THR A 471 6.63 6.85 3.54
CA THR A 471 7.11 6.87 2.15
C THR A 471 6.13 6.12 1.24
N THR A 472 6.22 6.31 -0.07
CA THR A 472 5.51 5.47 -1.04
C THR A 472 6.38 4.33 -1.58
N ASN A 473 7.64 4.23 -1.14
CA ASN A 473 8.56 3.18 -1.58
C ASN A 473 8.04 1.80 -1.13
N LYS A 474 7.84 0.90 -2.10
CA LYS A 474 7.27 -0.44 -1.88
C LYS A 474 8.20 -1.38 -1.11
N ALA A 475 9.48 -1.05 -0.94
CA ALA A 475 10.39 -1.77 -0.06
C ALA A 475 9.97 -1.67 1.42
N HIS A 476 9.18 -0.65 1.79
CA HIS A 476 8.71 -0.40 3.15
C HIS A 476 7.38 -1.11 3.41
N LYS A 477 7.06 -1.34 4.69
CA LYS A 477 5.90 -2.12 5.10
C LYS A 477 4.61 -1.29 5.17
N ILE A 478 3.48 -1.95 4.96
CA ILE A 478 2.15 -1.35 5.14
C ILE A 478 1.92 -1.12 6.64
N VAL A 479 1.20 -0.04 6.98
CA VAL A 479 0.81 0.28 8.35
C VAL A 479 -0.62 -0.18 8.61
N TYR A 480 -0.82 -0.92 9.70
CA TYR A 480 -2.10 -1.39 10.21
C TYR A 480 -2.39 -0.74 11.56
N SER A 481 -3.67 -0.46 11.85
CA SER A 481 -4.10 -0.12 13.20
C SER A 481 -4.22 -1.41 14.01
N ASN A 482 -3.41 -1.53 15.06
CA ASN A 482 -3.27 -2.71 15.91
C ASN A 482 -3.83 -2.45 17.31
N GLY A 483 -4.94 -1.74 17.41
CA GLY A 483 -5.68 -1.62 18.66
C GLY A 483 -5.94 -0.19 19.05
N CYS A 484 -6.82 -0.07 20.02
CA CYS A 484 -7.29 1.20 20.54
C CYS A 484 -7.29 1.12 22.06
N SER A 485 -6.78 2.16 22.72
CA SER A 485 -6.90 2.33 24.16
C SER A 485 -8.30 2.86 24.53
N GLU A 486 -8.61 2.86 25.82
CA GLU A 486 -9.92 3.28 26.36
C GLU A 486 -10.18 4.78 26.19
N ASP A 487 -9.14 5.59 26.01
CA ASP A 487 -9.23 7.02 25.69
C ASP A 487 -9.30 7.30 24.17
N GLY A 488 -9.35 6.24 23.34
CA GLY A 488 -9.49 6.35 21.90
C GLY A 488 -8.17 6.48 21.11
N LYS A 489 -7.01 6.47 21.77
CA LYS A 489 -5.71 6.49 21.07
C LYS A 489 -5.50 5.18 20.31
N LEU A 490 -4.98 5.27 19.09
CA LEU A 490 -4.66 4.10 18.27
C LEU A 490 -3.19 3.73 18.40
N HIS A 491 -2.89 2.44 18.28
CA HIS A 491 -1.54 1.93 18.07
C HIS A 491 -1.42 1.36 16.66
N TYR A 492 -0.23 1.43 16.09
CA TYR A 492 0.03 1.01 14.72
C TYR A 492 1.19 0.02 14.65
N GLY A 493 1.22 -0.78 13.59
CA GLY A 493 2.31 -1.70 13.34
C GLY A 493 2.33 -2.20 11.89
N ASN A 494 3.33 -3.03 11.56
CA ASN A 494 3.57 -3.50 10.20
C ASN A 494 2.93 -4.83 9.84
N ARG A 495 2.15 -5.40 10.74
CA ARG A 495 1.33 -6.58 10.52
C ARG A 495 0.01 -6.38 11.23
N GLU A 496 -1.08 -6.87 10.66
CA GLU A 496 -2.37 -6.86 11.35
C GLU A 496 -2.39 -7.89 12.48
N LEU A 497 -2.69 -7.44 13.70
CA LEU A 497 -2.93 -8.31 14.85
C LEU A 497 -4.38 -8.81 14.85
N ARG A 498 -4.60 -10.12 14.99
CA ARG A 498 -5.94 -10.72 14.86
C ARG A 498 -6.31 -11.62 16.03
N ILE A 499 -7.60 -11.61 16.36
CA ILE A 499 -8.25 -12.55 17.28
C ILE A 499 -9.61 -12.96 16.69
N GLN A 500 -9.96 -14.23 16.83
CA GLN A 500 -11.23 -14.77 16.34
C GLN A 500 -12.13 -15.19 17.49
N MET A 501 -13.34 -14.66 17.53
CA MET A 501 -14.45 -15.26 18.28
C MET A 501 -15.00 -16.43 17.46
N LEU A 502 -15.03 -17.64 18.02
CA LEU A 502 -15.59 -18.79 17.29
C LEU A 502 -17.12 -18.66 17.20
N PRO A 503 -17.74 -19.09 16.09
CA PRO A 503 -19.18 -19.07 15.96
C PRO A 503 -19.88 -19.94 17.03
N GLY A 504 -20.92 -19.37 17.63
CA GLY A 504 -21.78 -20.01 18.60
C GLY A 504 -21.34 -19.85 20.06
N ALA A 505 -21.94 -20.67 20.92
CA ALA A 505 -21.66 -20.72 22.34
C ALA A 505 -21.95 -22.13 22.85
N SER A 506 -21.48 -22.43 24.06
CA SER A 506 -21.78 -23.69 24.77
C SER A 506 -22.46 -23.40 26.09
N VAL A 507 -23.33 -24.31 26.56
CA VAL A 507 -23.99 -24.20 27.87
C VAL A 507 -23.37 -25.16 28.86
N LYS A 508 -23.43 -24.78 30.14
CA LYS A 508 -22.86 -25.58 31.24
C LYS A 508 -23.79 -26.75 31.58
N ILE A 509 -23.32 -27.97 31.41
CA ILE A 509 -24.09 -29.21 31.68
C ILE A 509 -23.70 -29.75 33.06
N ASN A 510 -24.06 -29.04 34.14
CA ASN A 510 -23.90 -29.50 35.51
C ASN A 510 -24.91 -28.83 36.46
N THR A 511 -24.66 -28.83 37.77
CA THR A 511 -25.57 -28.29 38.80
C THR A 511 -25.74 -26.76 38.78
N THR A 512 -25.01 -26.05 37.93
CA THR A 512 -25.10 -24.59 37.79
C THR A 512 -25.33 -24.22 36.33
N SER A 513 -26.21 -23.25 36.08
CA SER A 513 -26.44 -22.71 34.74
C SER A 513 -25.27 -21.87 34.25
N GLY A 514 -25.15 -21.71 32.94
CA GLY A 514 -24.19 -20.78 32.35
C GLY A 514 -24.05 -20.94 30.85
N ILE A 515 -23.49 -19.90 30.25
CA ILE A 515 -23.14 -19.85 28.82
C ILE A 515 -21.66 -19.51 28.70
N ARG A 516 -20.99 -20.13 27.73
CA ARG A 516 -19.56 -19.96 27.45
C ARG A 516 -19.34 -19.66 25.98
N PHE A 517 -18.59 -18.59 25.73
CA PHE A 517 -18.06 -18.21 24.43
C PHE A 517 -16.60 -18.64 24.35
N THR A 518 -16.16 -19.02 23.14
CA THR A 518 -14.80 -19.52 22.91
C THR A 518 -14.15 -18.75 21.78
N SER A 519 -12.90 -18.37 21.99
CA SER A 519 -12.11 -17.63 21.01
C SER A 519 -10.79 -18.31 20.75
N LEU A 520 -10.18 -17.99 19.61
CA LEU A 520 -8.89 -18.50 19.17
C LEU A 520 -7.96 -17.33 18.85
N VAL A 521 -6.78 -17.37 19.43
CA VAL A 521 -5.64 -16.52 19.07
C VAL A 521 -4.55 -17.42 18.51
N LEU A 522 -4.07 -17.12 17.31
CA LEU A 522 -3.01 -17.91 16.68
C LEU A 522 -1.67 -17.61 17.36
N GLY A 523 -0.79 -18.61 17.46
CA GLY A 523 0.51 -18.45 18.12
C GLY A 523 1.34 -17.31 17.54
N GLY A 524 1.32 -17.13 16.23
CA GLY A 524 2.00 -15.99 15.59
C GLY A 524 1.41 -14.63 15.96
N ASP A 525 0.11 -14.51 16.26
CA ASP A 525 -0.49 -13.25 16.75
C ASP A 525 -0.11 -13.00 18.22
N ILE A 526 0.05 -14.06 19.03
CA ILE A 526 0.59 -13.96 20.38
C ILE A 526 2.01 -13.42 20.35
N GLU A 527 2.90 -14.05 19.58
CA GLU A 527 4.30 -13.63 19.42
C GLU A 527 4.40 -12.17 18.93
N TYR A 528 3.50 -11.76 18.04
CA TYR A 528 3.51 -10.39 17.55
C TYR A 528 3.00 -9.39 18.59
N ALA A 529 1.92 -9.69 19.31
CA ALA A 529 1.50 -8.86 20.44
C ALA A 529 2.59 -8.75 21.52
N GLU A 530 3.34 -9.82 21.78
CA GLU A 530 4.51 -9.80 22.66
C GLU A 530 5.59 -8.86 22.12
N SER A 531 5.85 -8.87 20.80
CA SER A 531 6.84 -7.98 20.19
C SER A 531 6.48 -6.49 20.23
N LEU A 532 5.19 -6.17 20.35
CA LEU A 532 4.70 -4.79 20.51
C LEU A 532 4.63 -4.36 21.99
N SER A 533 4.82 -5.30 22.93
CA SER A 533 4.64 -5.04 24.35
C SER A 533 5.89 -4.40 24.96
N ASP A 534 5.69 -3.51 25.94
CA ASP A 534 6.76 -2.95 26.75
C ASP A 534 7.55 -4.07 27.47
N PRO A 535 8.86 -3.89 27.71
CA PRO A 535 9.66 -4.86 28.44
C PRO A 535 9.00 -5.28 29.76
N GLU A 536 9.03 -6.59 30.05
CA GLU A 536 8.44 -7.21 31.26
C GLU A 536 6.90 -7.24 31.32
N THR A 537 6.21 -6.58 30.40
CA THR A 537 4.75 -6.76 30.23
C THR A 537 4.47 -7.97 29.33
N LYS A 538 3.28 -8.57 29.47
CA LYS A 538 2.83 -9.68 28.63
C LYS A 538 1.44 -9.39 28.09
N PRO A 539 1.14 -9.78 26.84
CA PRO A 539 -0.21 -9.74 26.34
C PRO A 539 -1.16 -10.52 27.24
N SER A 540 -2.34 -9.97 27.44
CA SER A 540 -3.44 -10.60 28.14
C SER A 540 -4.66 -10.65 27.22
N TYR A 541 -5.66 -11.43 27.61
CA TYR A 541 -6.83 -11.67 26.78
C TYR A 541 -8.09 -11.55 27.61
N GLY A 542 -9.22 -11.32 26.94
CA GLY A 542 -10.50 -11.35 27.61
C GLY A 542 -11.66 -11.34 26.64
N THR A 543 -12.87 -11.24 27.18
CA THR A 543 -14.11 -11.21 26.40
C THR A 543 -15.08 -10.22 27.00
N LEU A 544 -15.59 -9.31 26.17
CA LEU A 544 -16.72 -8.47 26.50
C LEU A 544 -18.01 -9.23 26.19
N ILE A 545 -18.97 -9.18 27.10
CA ILE A 545 -20.31 -9.73 26.91
C ILE A 545 -21.36 -8.67 27.23
N VAL A 546 -22.31 -8.53 26.31
CA VAL A 546 -23.42 -7.58 26.40
C VAL A 546 -24.71 -8.28 25.98
N PRO A 547 -25.86 -7.97 26.58
CA PRO A 547 -27.14 -8.37 26.02
C PRO A 547 -27.32 -7.90 24.57
N THR A 548 -27.68 -8.82 23.68
CA THR A 548 -27.74 -8.54 22.24
C THR A 548 -28.73 -7.43 21.89
N ASP A 549 -29.84 -7.35 22.62
CA ASP A 549 -30.86 -6.32 22.43
C ASP A 549 -30.32 -4.91 22.68
N TYR A 550 -29.38 -4.74 23.61
CA TYR A 550 -28.79 -3.44 23.91
C TYR A 550 -27.95 -2.89 22.76
N LEU A 551 -27.22 -3.74 22.05
CA LEU A 551 -26.40 -3.30 20.91
C LEU A 551 -27.28 -2.69 19.80
N ALA A 552 -28.44 -3.31 19.53
CA ALA A 552 -29.39 -2.81 18.54
C ALA A 552 -30.09 -1.53 19.02
N THR A 553 -30.57 -1.49 20.27
CA THR A 553 -31.26 -0.32 20.83
C THR A 553 -30.36 0.92 20.87
N CYS A 554 -29.07 0.74 21.14
CA CYS A 554 -28.10 1.84 21.22
C CYS A 554 -27.39 2.16 19.88
N GLY A 555 -27.70 1.44 18.79
CA GLY A 555 -27.09 1.69 17.48
C GLY A 555 -25.59 1.43 17.42
N ILE A 556 -25.09 0.42 18.16
CA ILE A 556 -23.66 0.10 18.21
C ILE A 556 -23.28 -0.72 16.98
N GLU A 557 -22.59 -0.08 16.03
CA GLU A 557 -22.11 -0.73 14.79
C GLU A 557 -20.81 -1.51 15.00
N LYS A 558 -19.91 -0.99 15.84
CA LYS A 558 -18.63 -1.63 16.18
C LYS A 558 -18.65 -2.04 17.64
N PHE A 559 -18.62 -3.35 17.91
CA PHE A 559 -18.64 -3.84 19.28
C PHE A 559 -17.22 -3.82 19.88
N ASP A 560 -16.86 -2.68 20.47
CA ASP A 560 -15.62 -2.46 21.24
C ASP A 560 -15.89 -1.58 22.48
N ILE A 561 -14.89 -1.45 23.35
CA ILE A 561 -15.03 -0.73 24.62
C ILE A 561 -15.38 0.75 24.42
N ASN A 562 -14.77 1.41 23.44
CA ASN A 562 -14.98 2.84 23.18
C ASN A 562 -16.40 3.13 22.67
N SER A 563 -16.92 2.27 21.79
CA SER A 563 -18.28 2.40 21.28
C SER A 563 -19.33 2.15 22.37
N LEU A 564 -19.05 1.22 23.29
CA LEU A 564 -19.91 0.97 24.46
C LEU A 564 -19.91 2.17 25.42
N HIS A 565 -18.74 2.71 25.76
CA HIS A 565 -18.62 3.89 26.62
C HIS A 565 -19.29 5.11 25.99
N GLN A 566 -19.12 5.33 24.68
CA GLN A 566 -19.78 6.42 23.97
C GLN A 566 -21.32 6.29 23.99
N ALA A 567 -21.84 5.05 24.00
CA ALA A 567 -23.26 4.77 24.16
C ALA A 567 -23.75 4.81 25.63
N GLY A 568 -22.88 5.10 26.60
CA GLY A 568 -23.22 5.25 28.01
C GLY A 568 -23.29 3.94 28.79
N PHE A 569 -22.60 2.89 28.34
CA PHE A 569 -22.45 1.66 29.10
C PHE A 569 -21.33 1.78 30.14
N GLU A 570 -21.50 1.14 31.29
CA GLU A 570 -20.42 0.96 32.27
C GLU A 570 -20.10 -0.53 32.47
N GLN A 571 -18.88 -0.82 32.93
CA GLN A 571 -18.51 -2.19 33.28
C GLN A 571 -19.24 -2.61 34.56
N TYR A 572 -19.89 -3.78 34.54
CA TYR A 572 -20.51 -4.34 35.73
C TYR A 572 -19.46 -4.73 36.78
N ASP A 573 -19.58 -4.18 37.99
CA ASP A 573 -18.73 -4.54 39.14
C ASP A 573 -19.35 -5.73 39.89
N PHE A 574 -18.68 -6.89 39.83
CA PHE A 574 -19.11 -8.10 40.53
C PHE A 574 -18.71 -8.11 42.01
N ASP A 575 -17.66 -7.38 42.38
CA ASP A 575 -17.12 -7.35 43.74
C ASP A 575 -17.89 -6.37 44.62
N ASP A 576 -18.36 -5.27 44.03
CA ASP A 576 -19.20 -4.28 44.68
C ASP A 576 -20.46 -3.96 43.85
N PRO A 577 -21.53 -4.78 43.97
CA PRO A 577 -22.78 -4.53 43.27
C PRO A 577 -23.44 -3.19 43.60
N SER A 578 -23.05 -2.53 44.69
CA SER A 578 -23.60 -1.21 45.05
C SER A 578 -23.09 -0.08 44.16
N LYS A 579 -22.04 -0.32 43.36
CA LYS A 579 -21.55 0.61 42.34
C LYS A 579 -22.28 0.50 41.01
N ASN A 580 -23.08 -0.55 40.81
CA ASN A 580 -23.90 -0.71 39.61
C ASN A 580 -25.17 0.14 39.73
N THR A 581 -25.02 1.46 39.70
CA THR A 581 -26.11 2.44 39.89
C THR A 581 -26.17 3.48 38.77
N THR A 582 -25.82 3.12 37.54
CA THR A 582 -25.75 4.08 36.43
C THR A 582 -27.15 4.61 36.08
N PRO A 583 -27.29 5.88 35.65
CA PRO A 583 -28.58 6.43 35.25
C PRO A 583 -29.20 5.76 34.02
N THR A 584 -28.39 5.05 33.22
CA THR A 584 -28.79 4.42 31.97
C THR A 584 -29.20 2.95 32.15
N ASP A 585 -28.84 2.31 33.27
CA ASP A 585 -28.94 0.87 33.49
C ASP A 585 -28.28 0.01 32.39
N LEU A 586 -27.33 0.59 31.64
CA LEU A 586 -26.57 -0.07 30.58
C LEU A 586 -25.24 -0.58 31.12
N TYR A 587 -25.08 -1.91 31.11
CA TYR A 587 -23.87 -2.58 31.58
C TYR A 587 -23.30 -3.54 30.54
N TYR A 588 -21.98 -3.63 30.51
CA TYR A 588 -21.26 -4.71 29.88
C TYR A 588 -20.45 -5.50 30.92
N VAL A 589 -20.17 -6.76 30.61
CA VAL A 589 -19.27 -7.59 31.40
C VAL A 589 -17.94 -7.71 30.67
N ASN A 590 -16.85 -7.34 31.33
CA ASN A 590 -15.49 -7.68 30.88
C ASN A 590 -15.00 -8.91 31.65
N MET A 591 -14.64 -9.97 30.94
CA MET A 591 -14.04 -11.18 31.51
C MET A 591 -12.58 -11.31 31.09
N PRO A 592 -11.63 -10.80 31.88
CA PRO A 592 -10.21 -11.12 31.73
C PRO A 592 -9.97 -12.63 31.83
N ALA A 593 -9.13 -13.16 30.95
CA ALA A 593 -8.81 -14.57 30.87
C ALA A 593 -7.68 -14.91 31.86
N GLU A 594 -8.04 -15.33 33.08
CA GLU A 594 -7.05 -15.77 34.08
C GLU A 594 -6.83 -17.29 34.08
N ARG A 595 -7.93 -18.05 34.05
CA ARG A 595 -7.93 -19.53 34.11
C ARG A 595 -8.50 -20.19 32.84
N GLY A 596 -9.02 -19.40 31.91
CA GLY A 596 -9.75 -19.85 30.72
C GLY A 596 -8.90 -20.00 29.47
N ILE A 597 -7.57 -19.91 29.58
CA ILE A 597 -6.63 -19.99 28.46
C ILE A 597 -6.14 -21.44 28.33
N VAL A 598 -6.35 -22.04 27.18
CA VAL A 598 -5.83 -23.37 26.83
C VAL A 598 -4.87 -23.22 25.67
N LEU A 599 -3.59 -23.51 25.90
CA LEU A 599 -2.58 -23.51 24.83
C LEU A 599 -2.68 -24.82 24.04
N THR A 600 -2.73 -24.71 22.71
CA THR A 600 -2.65 -25.86 21.81
C THR A 600 -1.18 -26.26 21.60
N PRO A 601 -0.89 -27.50 21.19
CA PRO A 601 0.47 -27.93 20.85
C PRO A 601 1.15 -27.07 19.79
N ASP A 602 0.37 -26.45 18.92
CA ASP A 602 0.83 -25.56 17.84
C ASP A 602 1.08 -24.12 18.31
N GLY A 603 0.97 -23.83 19.62
CA GLY A 603 1.21 -22.52 20.20
C GLY A 603 0.02 -21.55 20.17
N ASN A 604 -1.17 -21.98 19.73
CA ASN A 604 -2.37 -21.14 19.74
C ASN A 604 -2.97 -21.07 21.15
N ALA A 605 -3.74 -20.03 21.44
CA ALA A 605 -4.50 -19.90 22.69
C ALA A 605 -6.01 -19.95 22.42
N CYS A 606 -6.70 -20.89 23.07
CA CYS A 606 -8.15 -20.90 23.15
C CYS A 606 -8.61 -20.18 24.43
N ILE A 607 -9.41 -19.13 24.29
CA ILE A 607 -9.95 -18.35 25.41
C ILE A 607 -11.39 -18.77 25.66
N ASN A 608 -11.68 -19.20 26.88
CA ASN A 608 -13.00 -19.64 27.31
C ASN A 608 -13.56 -18.65 28.32
N ALA A 609 -14.59 -17.89 27.93
CA ALA A 609 -15.23 -16.92 28.80
C ALA A 609 -16.66 -17.38 29.12
N ALA A 610 -16.96 -17.58 30.40
CA ALA A 610 -18.22 -18.18 30.84
C ALA A 610 -18.94 -17.35 31.91
N LEU A 611 -20.19 -16.99 31.63
CA LEU A 611 -21.11 -16.46 32.63
C LEU A 611 -21.86 -17.63 33.28
N VAL A 612 -21.80 -17.72 34.60
CA VAL A 612 -22.35 -18.84 35.38
C VAL A 612 -23.39 -18.36 36.40
N ASN A 613 -24.19 -19.29 36.91
CA ASN A 613 -25.25 -19.05 37.89
C ASN A 613 -26.33 -18.07 37.37
N LEU A 614 -26.60 -18.10 36.06
CA LEU A 614 -27.64 -17.31 35.44
C LEU A 614 -29.04 -17.80 35.88
N PRO A 615 -29.96 -16.91 36.30
CA PRO A 615 -31.29 -17.32 36.74
C PRO A 615 -32.18 -17.68 35.53
N PRO A 616 -33.27 -18.45 35.71
CA PRO A 616 -34.14 -18.87 34.60
C PRO A 616 -34.63 -17.77 33.65
N PRO A 617 -35.01 -16.55 34.11
CA PRO A 617 -35.38 -15.47 33.21
C PRO A 617 -34.25 -15.05 32.24
N ALA A 618 -32.99 -15.25 32.61
CA ALA A 618 -31.84 -14.94 31.76
C ALA A 618 -31.62 -15.98 30.64
N TYR A 619 -32.24 -17.17 30.70
CA TYR A 619 -32.03 -18.22 29.70
C TYR A 619 -32.52 -17.84 28.31
N ARG A 620 -33.52 -16.96 28.24
CA ARG A 620 -34.12 -16.43 27.02
C ARG A 620 -33.26 -15.37 26.35
N ARG A 621 -32.54 -14.59 27.17
CA ARG A 621 -31.87 -13.40 26.68
C ARG A 621 -30.65 -13.80 25.87
N ARG A 622 -30.57 -13.32 24.63
CA ARG A 622 -29.38 -13.48 23.81
C ARG A 622 -28.27 -12.59 24.37
N LEU A 623 -27.08 -13.16 24.46
CA LEU A 623 -25.87 -12.48 24.87
C LEU A 623 -24.91 -12.47 23.68
N SER A 624 -24.38 -11.31 23.36
CA SER A 624 -23.36 -11.08 22.34
C SER A 624 -21.99 -11.02 22.98
N ALA A 625 -20.98 -11.60 22.33
CA ALA A 625 -19.61 -11.57 22.81
C ALA A 625 -18.62 -11.11 21.75
N VAL A 626 -17.58 -10.39 22.18
CA VAL A 626 -16.35 -10.12 21.42
C VAL A 626 -15.15 -10.37 22.31
N SER A 627 -14.09 -10.97 21.76
CA SER A 627 -12.86 -11.18 22.50
C SER A 627 -11.83 -10.15 22.14
N TYR A 628 -10.88 -9.93 23.03
CA TYR A 628 -9.78 -9.01 22.80
C TYR A 628 -8.43 -9.61 23.15
N ILE A 629 -7.41 -9.11 22.46
CA ILE A 629 -6.02 -9.11 22.91
C ILE A 629 -5.74 -7.73 23.51
N LYS A 630 -5.16 -7.70 24.70
CA LYS A 630 -4.66 -6.51 25.37
C LYS A 630 -3.14 -6.59 25.45
N TYR A 631 -2.45 -5.54 25.02
CA TYR A 631 -1.00 -5.40 25.22
C TYR A 631 -0.67 -3.96 25.62
N THR A 632 0.45 -3.76 26.30
CA THR A 632 0.88 -2.45 26.80
C THR A 632 2.04 -1.95 25.96
N SER A 633 1.95 -0.76 25.39
CA SER A 633 3.03 -0.14 24.59
C SER A 633 3.18 1.31 24.99
N GLY A 634 4.39 1.75 25.35
CA GLY A 634 4.66 3.10 25.83
C GLY A 634 3.88 3.44 27.10
N GLY A 635 3.59 2.46 27.96
CA GLY A 635 2.78 2.59 29.17
C GLY A 635 1.27 2.72 28.93
N VAL A 636 0.80 2.54 27.68
CA VAL A 636 -0.62 2.61 27.32
C VAL A 636 -1.14 1.23 26.96
N ASP A 637 -2.30 0.88 27.49
CA ASP A 637 -2.98 -0.38 27.19
C ASP A 637 -3.80 -0.28 25.91
N TYR A 638 -3.50 -1.14 24.93
CA TYR A 638 -4.18 -1.21 23.65
C TYR A 638 -4.97 -2.51 23.52
N TYR A 639 -6.20 -2.39 23.02
CA TYR A 639 -7.11 -3.51 22.82
C TYR A 639 -7.38 -3.75 21.34
N VAL A 640 -7.21 -4.99 20.90
CA VAL A 640 -7.62 -5.47 19.58
C VAL A 640 -8.79 -6.41 19.74
N PHE A 641 -9.96 -6.03 19.22
CA PHE A 641 -11.19 -6.79 19.32
C PHE A 641 -11.41 -7.71 18.10
N SER A 642 -12.03 -8.86 18.34
CA SER A 642 -12.48 -9.76 17.28
C SER A 642 -13.60 -9.10 16.46
N GLN A 643 -13.74 -9.51 15.21
CA GLN A 643 -14.94 -9.16 14.44
C GLN A 643 -16.20 -9.68 15.13
N TYR A 644 -17.30 -8.95 14.95
CA TYR A 644 -18.60 -9.26 15.52
C TYR A 644 -19.64 -9.43 14.43
N SER A 645 -20.36 -10.55 14.49
CA SER A 645 -21.59 -10.78 13.74
C SER A 645 -22.66 -11.30 14.70
N PRO A 646 -23.85 -10.70 14.77
CA PRO A 646 -24.93 -11.21 15.62
C PRO A 646 -25.31 -12.68 15.34
N ASP A 647 -25.21 -13.10 14.07
CA ASP A 647 -25.54 -14.46 13.65
C ASP A 647 -24.52 -15.47 14.16
N GLU A 648 -23.26 -15.08 14.28
CA GLU A 648 -22.18 -15.96 14.74
C GLU A 648 -21.96 -15.86 16.24
N ASN A 649 -22.05 -14.66 16.82
CA ASN A 649 -21.50 -14.37 18.15
C ASN A 649 -22.57 -14.00 19.19
N SER A 650 -23.87 -14.11 18.86
CA SER A 650 -24.96 -13.91 19.82
C SER A 650 -25.73 -15.20 20.08
N ARG A 651 -25.85 -15.63 21.34
CA ARG A 651 -26.62 -16.86 21.69
C ARG A 651 -27.32 -16.69 23.04
N SER A 652 -28.43 -17.41 23.23
CA SER A 652 -29.06 -17.59 24.53
C SER A 652 -28.82 -19.02 25.06
N ILE A 653 -28.99 -19.25 26.36
CA ILE A 653 -28.85 -20.59 26.94
C ILE A 653 -29.89 -21.54 26.34
N GLU A 654 -31.14 -21.09 26.21
CA GLU A 654 -32.23 -21.93 25.70
C GLU A 654 -32.01 -22.35 24.23
N GLU A 655 -31.48 -21.45 23.39
CA GLU A 655 -31.21 -21.75 21.99
C GLU A 655 -30.14 -22.82 21.85
N VAL A 656 -29.04 -22.67 22.59
CA VAL A 656 -27.93 -23.62 22.57
C VAL A 656 -28.39 -24.97 23.13
N ALA A 657 -29.17 -24.98 24.21
CA ALA A 657 -29.72 -26.21 24.79
C ALA A 657 -30.67 -26.92 23.83
N TYR A 658 -31.58 -26.19 23.16
CA TYR A 658 -32.48 -26.73 22.16
C TYR A 658 -31.74 -27.35 20.97
N ARG A 659 -30.72 -26.65 20.45
CA ARG A 659 -29.89 -27.18 19.36
C ARG A 659 -29.16 -28.45 19.78
N ALA A 660 -28.60 -28.48 21.00
CA ALA A 660 -27.94 -29.68 21.54
C ALA A 660 -28.91 -30.86 21.72
N LEU A 661 -30.14 -30.60 22.16
CA LEU A 661 -31.17 -31.63 22.30
C LEU A 661 -31.68 -32.16 20.94
N SER A 662 -31.72 -31.28 19.94
CA SER A 662 -32.16 -31.57 18.57
C SER A 662 -31.07 -32.24 17.72
N ASP A 663 -29.82 -32.19 18.16
CA ASP A 663 -28.69 -32.86 17.52
C ASP A 663 -28.75 -34.38 17.75
N ILE A 664 -29.47 -35.06 16.86
CA ILE A 664 -29.78 -36.48 16.91
C ILE A 664 -29.40 -37.12 15.57
N SER A 665 -28.67 -38.22 15.62
CA SER A 665 -28.40 -39.08 14.47
C SER A 665 -29.41 -40.24 14.42
N PRO A 666 -29.95 -40.59 13.24
CA PRO A 666 -30.81 -41.77 13.12
C PRO A 666 -30.06 -43.09 13.38
N THR A 667 -28.73 -43.10 13.23
CA THR A 667 -27.86 -44.27 13.38
C THR A 667 -26.76 -44.02 14.41
N GLU A 668 -26.30 -45.06 15.10
CA GLU A 668 -25.12 -44.96 15.99
C GLU A 668 -23.89 -44.59 15.17
N ASN A 669 -23.19 -43.53 15.59
CA ASN A 669 -21.92 -43.12 14.99
C ASN A 669 -20.96 -42.72 16.12
N ARG A 670 -20.07 -43.64 16.48
CA ARG A 670 -19.11 -43.44 17.58
C ARG A 670 -18.02 -42.44 17.25
N ASP A 671 -17.64 -42.34 15.99
CA ASP A 671 -16.59 -41.43 15.52
C ASP A 671 -17.05 -39.96 15.62
N GLU A 672 -18.35 -39.72 15.46
CA GLU A 672 -18.98 -38.40 15.62
C GLU A 672 -19.61 -38.20 17.02
N GLY A 673 -19.49 -39.17 17.91
CA GLY A 673 -19.97 -39.11 19.30
C GLY A 673 -21.46 -39.44 19.51
N TYR A 674 -22.23 -39.79 18.47
CA TYR A 674 -23.63 -40.20 18.60
C TYR A 674 -23.76 -41.64 19.14
N MET A 675 -23.59 -41.80 20.45
CA MET A 675 -23.50 -43.10 21.11
C MET A 675 -24.59 -43.37 22.16
N HIS A 676 -25.45 -42.39 22.46
CA HIS A 676 -26.48 -42.52 23.49
C HIS A 676 -27.86 -42.73 22.87
N PRO A 677 -28.48 -43.92 22.97
CA PRO A 677 -29.77 -44.21 22.35
C PRO A 677 -30.92 -43.46 23.01
N LEU A 678 -31.90 -43.02 22.22
CA LEU A 678 -33.07 -42.26 22.69
C LEU A 678 -34.35 -43.12 22.73
N PRO A 679 -35.27 -42.87 23.69
CA PRO A 679 -36.52 -43.64 23.81
C PRO A 679 -37.45 -43.63 22.59
N GLY A 680 -37.30 -42.64 21.68
CA GLY A 680 -38.08 -42.50 20.44
C GLY A 680 -37.35 -42.95 19.16
N GLY A 681 -36.18 -43.57 19.29
CA GLY A 681 -35.28 -43.89 18.16
C GLY A 681 -34.21 -42.82 17.92
N GLY A 682 -33.09 -43.24 17.31
CA GLY A 682 -31.91 -42.41 17.09
C GLY A 682 -30.95 -42.35 18.28
N TYR A 683 -29.86 -41.60 18.10
CA TYR A 683 -28.70 -41.52 18.99
C TYR A 683 -28.29 -40.06 19.20
N SER A 684 -27.96 -39.70 20.44
CA SER A 684 -27.48 -38.37 20.82
C SER A 684 -26.01 -38.42 21.25
N ARG A 685 -25.35 -37.26 21.18
CA ARG A 685 -24.01 -37.03 21.74
C ARG A 685 -24.01 -36.86 23.26
N TYR A 686 -25.19 -36.66 23.85
CA TYR A 686 -25.36 -36.36 25.27
C TYR A 686 -26.00 -37.54 26.01
N THR A 687 -25.51 -37.83 27.22
CA THR A 687 -26.12 -38.85 28.09
C THR A 687 -27.55 -38.44 28.48
N ARG A 688 -28.32 -39.38 29.05
CA ARG A 688 -29.66 -39.10 29.54
C ARG A 688 -29.66 -37.98 30.57
N GLU A 689 -28.74 -38.02 31.53
CA GLU A 689 -28.61 -37.04 32.61
C GLU A 689 -28.24 -35.66 32.05
N ALA A 690 -27.33 -35.61 31.07
CA ALA A 690 -26.98 -34.38 30.38
C ALA A 690 -28.17 -33.78 29.63
N ARG A 691 -28.98 -34.61 28.96
CA ARG A 691 -30.21 -34.17 28.28
C ARG A 691 -31.28 -33.68 29.26
N GLU A 692 -31.40 -34.27 30.44
CA GLU A 692 -32.29 -33.78 31.50
C GLU A 692 -31.89 -32.37 31.98
N ILE A 693 -30.59 -32.08 32.08
CA ILE A 693 -30.10 -30.73 32.39
C ILE A 693 -30.41 -29.76 31.24
N LEU A 694 -30.13 -30.15 29.98
CA LEU A 694 -30.42 -29.32 28.81
C LEU A 694 -31.92 -29.02 28.68
N ASP A 695 -32.80 -29.99 28.94
CA ASP A 695 -34.25 -29.81 28.94
C ASP A 695 -34.73 -28.86 30.06
N GLY A 696 -33.99 -28.81 31.17
CA GLY A 696 -34.20 -27.84 32.25
C GLY A 696 -33.89 -26.38 31.87
N PHE A 697 -33.12 -26.15 30.80
CA PHE A 697 -32.86 -24.82 30.28
C PHE A 697 -33.94 -24.32 29.30
N LEU A 698 -34.80 -25.21 28.81
CA LEU A 698 -35.90 -24.83 27.92
C LEU A 698 -37.03 -24.19 28.72
N THR A 699 -37.26 -22.89 28.48
CA THR A 699 -38.29 -22.14 29.17
C THR A 699 -39.67 -22.30 28.51
N THR A 700 -40.73 -21.93 29.22
CA THR A 700 -42.11 -22.10 28.77
C THR A 700 -42.71 -20.80 28.21
N TYR A 701 -43.27 -20.85 27.02
CA TYR A 701 -43.90 -19.73 26.34
C TYR A 701 -45.41 -19.89 26.30
N ARG A 702 -46.10 -18.75 26.25
CA ARG A 702 -47.55 -18.73 26.10
C ARG A 702 -47.93 -19.14 24.68
N VAL A 703 -48.97 -19.96 24.55
CA VAL A 703 -49.61 -20.23 23.27
C VAL A 703 -51.08 -19.86 23.42
N SER A 704 -51.55 -18.91 22.61
CA SER A 704 -52.93 -18.45 22.61
C SER A 704 -53.54 -18.58 21.22
N ILE A 705 -54.85 -18.83 21.17
CA ILE A 705 -55.62 -18.85 19.93
C ILE A 705 -56.81 -17.91 20.11
N THR A 706 -56.90 -16.93 19.22
CA THR A 706 -58.05 -16.04 19.06
C THR A 706 -58.77 -16.43 17.77
N ASN A 707 -60.04 -16.81 17.89
CA ASN A 707 -60.86 -17.27 16.77
C ASN A 707 -62.00 -16.29 16.52
N ASP A 708 -61.76 -15.33 15.63
CA ASP A 708 -62.65 -14.20 15.38
C ASP A 708 -63.81 -14.52 14.43
N ALA A 709 -63.89 -15.76 13.93
CA ALA A 709 -64.88 -16.19 12.94
C ALA A 709 -65.58 -17.52 13.27
N GLU A 710 -65.55 -17.98 14.52
CA GLU A 710 -66.20 -19.23 14.97
C GLU A 710 -65.80 -20.50 14.17
N TYR A 711 -64.60 -20.53 13.57
CA TYR A 711 -64.10 -21.74 12.90
C TYR A 711 -63.90 -22.89 13.90
N LEU A 712 -64.07 -24.15 13.47
CA LEU A 712 -63.72 -25.27 14.34
C LEU A 712 -62.20 -25.47 14.33
N VAL A 713 -61.58 -25.31 15.51
CA VAL A 713 -60.14 -25.49 15.71
C VAL A 713 -59.90 -26.79 16.48
N GLU A 714 -59.13 -27.70 15.89
CA GLU A 714 -58.73 -28.95 16.54
C GLU A 714 -57.21 -28.95 16.76
N VAL A 715 -56.80 -29.05 18.03
CA VAL A 715 -55.39 -29.15 18.40
C VAL A 715 -54.97 -30.61 18.29
N ILE A 716 -53.98 -30.87 17.45
CA ILE A 716 -53.49 -32.21 17.12
C ILE A 716 -52.30 -32.59 18.01
N ASP A 717 -51.40 -31.65 18.24
CA ASP A 717 -50.21 -31.84 19.09
C ASP A 717 -49.80 -30.51 19.74
N GLY A 718 -49.38 -30.55 21.00
CA GLY A 718 -49.06 -29.37 21.81
C GLY A 718 -50.22 -28.85 22.70
N SER A 719 -49.98 -27.72 23.36
CA SER A 719 -50.84 -27.16 24.42
C SER A 719 -51.18 -25.68 24.16
N ILE A 720 -52.46 -25.31 24.28
CA ILE A 720 -53.00 -23.95 24.09
C ILE A 720 -52.90 -23.05 25.33
N ARG A 721 -51.85 -23.23 26.12
CA ARG A 721 -51.58 -22.39 27.30
C ARG A 721 -50.11 -22.10 27.42
N GLU A 722 -49.35 -23.18 27.47
CA GLU A 722 -47.94 -23.16 27.79
C GLU A 722 -47.24 -24.28 27.02
N ALA A 723 -46.17 -23.94 26.31
CA ALA A 723 -45.33 -24.88 25.57
C ALA A 723 -43.85 -24.54 25.77
N LYS A 724 -42.99 -25.57 25.89
CA LYS A 724 -41.55 -25.34 26.02
C LYS A 724 -40.95 -24.82 24.71
N TYR A 725 -39.87 -24.05 24.81
CA TYR A 725 -39.05 -23.64 23.67
C TYR A 725 -38.70 -24.83 22.76
N GLY A 726 -38.92 -24.68 21.46
CA GLY A 726 -38.69 -25.71 20.44
C GLY A 726 -39.80 -26.76 20.31
N SER A 727 -40.86 -26.71 21.14
CA SER A 727 -41.99 -27.61 21.01
C SER A 727 -42.76 -27.33 19.72
N ARG A 728 -43.28 -28.39 19.09
CA ARG A 728 -44.21 -28.26 17.98
C ARG A 728 -45.63 -28.06 18.50
N PHE A 729 -46.35 -27.13 17.89
CA PHE A 729 -47.77 -26.93 18.07
C PHE A 729 -48.46 -27.16 16.72
N CYS A 730 -49.30 -28.18 16.66
CA CYS A 730 -49.96 -28.63 15.44
C CYS A 730 -51.47 -28.56 15.62
N PHE A 731 -52.17 -27.96 14.67
CA PHE A 731 -53.62 -27.81 14.71
C PHE A 731 -54.24 -27.77 13.31
N THR A 732 -55.54 -28.03 13.26
CA THR A 732 -56.38 -27.88 12.07
C THR A 732 -57.44 -26.83 12.31
N VAL A 733 -57.82 -26.16 11.23
CA VAL A 733 -58.94 -25.21 11.21
C VAL A 733 -59.88 -25.67 10.11
N ASP A 734 -61.10 -26.03 10.47
CA ASP A 734 -62.12 -26.45 9.53
C ASP A 734 -62.91 -25.25 9.02
N GLY A 735 -62.77 -24.96 7.72
CA GLY A 735 -63.47 -23.89 7.01
C GLY A 735 -64.76 -24.31 6.32
N THR A 736 -65.26 -25.53 6.55
CA THR A 736 -66.44 -26.04 5.85
C THR A 736 -67.67 -25.15 6.10
N GLY A 737 -68.19 -24.56 5.02
CA GLY A 737 -69.37 -23.70 5.04
C GLY A 737 -69.11 -22.20 5.24
N GLN A 738 -67.87 -21.77 5.52
CA GLN A 738 -67.53 -20.35 5.78
C GLN A 738 -66.34 -19.81 4.97
N GLY A 739 -65.75 -20.62 4.08
CA GLY A 739 -64.60 -20.26 3.25
C GLY A 739 -63.26 -20.56 3.93
N GLU A 740 -62.16 -20.54 3.18
CA GLU A 740 -60.84 -20.90 3.73
C GLU A 740 -60.35 -19.83 4.73
N PRO A 741 -60.05 -20.20 5.98
CA PRO A 741 -59.63 -19.27 7.02
C PRO A 741 -58.24 -18.71 6.73
N VAL A 742 -58.01 -17.47 7.15
CA VAL A 742 -56.67 -16.88 7.20
C VAL A 742 -56.11 -17.09 8.60
N VAL A 743 -54.95 -17.75 8.68
CA VAL A 743 -54.25 -18.00 9.95
C VAL A 743 -53.03 -17.12 10.03
N ILE A 744 -52.98 -16.30 11.06
CA ILE A 744 -51.88 -15.37 11.35
C ILE A 744 -51.23 -15.81 12.66
N VAL A 745 -49.90 -15.90 12.68
CA VAL A 745 -49.10 -16.20 13.87
C VAL A 745 -48.12 -15.06 14.06
N ASN A 746 -48.22 -14.36 15.19
CA ASN A 746 -47.37 -13.20 15.51
C ASN A 746 -47.24 -12.22 14.31
N ASP A 747 -48.41 -11.83 13.77
CA ASP A 747 -48.57 -10.92 12.62
C ASP A 747 -48.13 -11.46 11.24
N GLU A 748 -47.69 -12.72 11.14
CA GLU A 748 -47.34 -13.36 9.86
C GLU A 748 -48.38 -14.37 9.38
N HIS A 749 -48.70 -14.33 8.09
CA HIS A 749 -49.59 -15.32 7.46
C HIS A 749 -48.89 -16.67 7.33
N ILE A 750 -49.50 -17.72 7.86
CA ILE A 750 -48.97 -19.08 7.74
C ILE A 750 -49.84 -19.97 6.86
N GLN A 751 -49.20 -20.90 6.16
CA GLN A 751 -49.86 -21.88 5.30
C GLN A 751 -49.86 -23.26 5.93
N LYS A 752 -50.77 -24.12 5.46
CA LYS A 752 -50.78 -25.53 5.82
C LYS A 752 -49.53 -26.22 5.28
N ASP A 753 -49.01 -27.17 6.05
CA ASP A 753 -48.00 -28.09 5.58
C ASP A 753 -48.57 -29.10 4.58
N ILE A 754 -47.70 -29.96 4.04
CA ILE A 754 -48.05 -31.00 3.06
C ILE A 754 -49.08 -32.02 3.56
N SER A 755 -49.31 -32.10 4.88
CA SER A 755 -50.32 -32.96 5.50
C SER A 755 -51.66 -32.25 5.71
N GLY A 756 -51.77 -30.98 5.30
CA GLY A 756 -52.97 -30.16 5.42
C GLY A 756 -53.14 -29.52 6.80
N LYS A 757 -52.09 -29.48 7.64
CA LYS A 757 -52.13 -28.98 9.02
C LYS A 757 -51.33 -27.70 9.18
N TYR A 758 -51.65 -26.89 10.18
CA TYR A 758 -50.80 -25.78 10.58
C TYR A 758 -49.82 -26.28 11.64
N THR A 759 -48.53 -26.10 11.39
CA THR A 759 -47.45 -26.51 12.31
C THR A 759 -46.57 -25.32 12.64
N VAL A 760 -46.51 -24.97 13.93
CA VAL A 760 -45.71 -23.87 14.46
C VAL A 760 -44.68 -24.45 15.43
N THR A 761 -43.45 -23.93 15.40
CA THR A 761 -42.45 -24.25 16.43
C THR A 761 -42.35 -23.08 17.41
N VAL A 762 -42.46 -23.36 18.70
CA VAL A 762 -42.54 -22.34 19.74
C VAL A 762 -41.15 -21.81 20.09
N PHE A 763 -40.80 -20.62 19.60
CA PHE A 763 -39.53 -19.94 19.95
C PHE A 763 -39.73 -18.61 20.70
N CYS A 764 -40.97 -18.17 20.81
CA CYS A 764 -41.42 -16.99 21.53
C CYS A 764 -42.86 -17.22 22.02
N ASP A 765 -43.48 -16.22 22.66
CA ASP A 765 -44.93 -16.27 22.89
C ASP A 765 -45.62 -16.32 21.52
N ILE A 766 -46.58 -17.23 21.38
CA ILE A 766 -47.30 -17.49 20.13
C ILE A 766 -48.74 -17.03 20.30
N ASP A 767 -49.11 -16.01 19.54
CA ASP A 767 -50.48 -15.53 19.40
C ASP A 767 -50.99 -15.89 18.01
N ILE A 768 -51.94 -16.83 17.98
CA ILE A 768 -52.57 -17.31 16.75
C ILE A 768 -53.90 -16.60 16.58
N VAL A 769 -54.10 -15.93 15.44
CA VAL A 769 -55.37 -15.29 15.09
C VAL A 769 -55.95 -15.98 13.86
N ILE A 770 -57.20 -16.43 13.98
CA ILE A 770 -57.95 -17.07 12.90
C ILE A 770 -59.04 -16.12 12.45
N CYS A 771 -58.91 -15.65 11.21
CA CYS A 771 -59.77 -14.67 10.59
C CYS A 771 -60.58 -15.29 9.44
N PRO A 772 -61.77 -14.75 9.14
CA PRO A 772 -62.50 -15.12 7.93
C PRO A 772 -61.74 -14.64 6.68
N PRO A 773 -61.95 -15.26 5.51
CA PRO A 773 -61.33 -14.83 4.27
C PRO A 773 -61.65 -13.35 4.01
N GLN A 774 -60.63 -12.52 3.86
CA GLN A 774 -60.83 -11.07 3.69
C GLN A 774 -61.70 -10.77 2.45
N THR A 775 -62.97 -10.38 2.67
CA THR A 775 -63.80 -9.76 1.63
C THR A 775 -63.44 -8.29 1.46
N LYS A 776 -62.33 -8.02 0.76
CA LYS A 776 -62.05 -6.84 -0.12
C LYS A 776 -60.54 -6.64 -0.28
N LYS A 777 -60.07 -6.60 -1.53
CA LYS A 777 -58.84 -5.88 -1.90
C LYS A 777 -58.93 -4.44 -1.39
N PRO A 778 -57.97 -3.94 -0.61
CA PRO A 778 -57.71 -2.52 -0.53
C PRO A 778 -57.00 -2.09 -1.82
N GLU A 779 -57.39 -0.93 -2.33
CA GLU A 779 -56.68 -0.21 -3.37
C GLU A 779 -55.22 0.02 -2.95
N ASP A 780 -54.35 -0.03 -3.94
CA ASP A 780 -52.96 0.41 -3.93
C ASP A 780 -52.82 1.76 -3.20
N LYS A 781 -52.31 1.73 -1.98
CA LYS A 781 -51.83 2.91 -1.26
C LYS A 781 -50.44 2.64 -0.72
N SER A 782 -49.48 2.97 -1.57
CA SER A 782 -48.21 3.61 -1.24
C SER A 782 -47.41 3.07 -0.06
N PHE A 783 -46.31 2.41 -0.40
CA PHE A 783 -45.07 2.35 0.39
C PHE A 783 -44.68 3.69 1.03
N ARG A 784 -44.37 3.65 2.34
CA ARG A 784 -43.22 4.22 3.09
C ARG A 784 -43.61 4.57 4.54
N PRO A 785 -42.69 4.52 5.52
CA PRO A 785 -41.30 4.04 5.50
C PRO A 785 -41.18 2.55 5.80
#